data_AF-A0A9Y4NFT6-F1
#
_entry.id   AF-A0A9Y4NFT6-F1
#
_cell.length_a   1.000
_cell.length_b   1.000
_cell.length_c   1.000
_cell.angle_alpha   90.00
_cell.angle_beta   90.00
_cell.angle_gamma   90.00
#
_symmetry.space_group_name_H-M   'P 1'
#
loop_
_entity.id
_entity.type
_entity.pdbx_description
1 polymer ?
#
loop_
_entity_poly.entity_id
_entity_poly.type
_entity_poly.pdbx_seq_one_letter_code
_entity_poly.pdbx_strand_id
1 'polypeptide(L)'
;MPYTPSGFFCDRLIRERERRDGEGSLNKPLRFNGQDFSNLRQECLQKKSLFEDDSFPATVESLGFKELGHKSNKVKNIVWKRPKEICENPQFIVGGASRTDICQGDLGDCWLLAAIACLTLNEKLLYRVVPQEQSFSEGYGGIFHFQFWRYGDWVDVVIDDRIPTFNNQLVFTKSAERNEFWSALLEKAYAKLHGSYEALKGGNTTEAMEDFTGGVTEFYEMKEAPKELYKIMKKALERGSLMGCSIDSLVPARFETRTVTGLVKGHAYSVTAVEECKASQHKESKVRLVRLRNPWGQVEWNGPWSDNSKEWATLSKSEKEKLQHQSAEDGEFWMSFEDFKKNYTKIEICNLTPDALEDDKIHKWTVSVNEGRWVRGCSAGGCRNYPDTFWTNPQYRLRLLEEDDDPEDNEVGCTFVVALMQKNRRKERKMGANLFTIGFAIYEVPKEMHGNKQHMQKDFFLLNSSKARCKSYINLREVTQRFRLSPGEYVIVPSTYEPHQEGEFILRVFSEKRNTSEEIENRIEADHPVPAPASAGEESEEDQQFLTIFQEIAGEEMEITASELKNVLNRVITKHKELNTEGFSLESCRSMIALMDMDGTGRLNLQEFRHLWNKIKQWQGIFQHYNADQSGSINSYEMRNAVNDAGFRLNNQLYDIITMRYANESMNIDFDSFISCLVRLEAMFRAFQAFDQDGDGTIRLSVLEWLQLTMYA
;
A
#
# COMPACT_ATOMS: atom_id res chain seq x y z
N MET A 1 -6.76 -10.28 -21.95
CA MET A 1 -5.41 -10.29 -22.57
C MET A 1 -4.51 -11.21 -21.75
N PRO A 2 -3.58 -11.97 -22.35
CA PRO A 2 -2.74 -12.87 -21.57
C PRO A 2 -1.64 -12.07 -20.88
N TYR A 3 -1.65 -12.10 -19.54
CA TYR A 3 -0.52 -11.97 -18.62
C TYR A 3 0.66 -11.11 -19.09
N THR A 4 0.70 -9.84 -18.68
CA THR A 4 1.99 -9.21 -18.38
C THR A 4 2.47 -9.76 -17.02
N PRO A 5 3.71 -10.27 -16.91
CA PRO A 5 4.25 -10.72 -15.63
C PRO A 5 4.25 -9.58 -14.61
N SER A 6 3.83 -9.87 -13.38
CA SER A 6 3.84 -8.88 -12.29
C SER A 6 5.19 -8.18 -12.17
N GLY A 7 5.22 -6.86 -12.37
CA GLY A 7 6.44 -6.06 -12.28
C GLY A 7 6.95 -5.57 -13.63
N PHE A 8 6.17 -5.71 -14.71
CA PHE A 8 6.46 -5.04 -15.96
C PHE A 8 6.22 -3.53 -15.78
N PHE A 9 7.13 -2.68 -16.29
CA PHE A 9 7.04 -1.23 -16.11
C PHE A 9 5.66 -0.65 -16.54
N CYS A 10 5.05 -1.23 -17.58
CA CYS A 10 3.72 -0.81 -18.06
C CYS A 10 2.54 -1.28 -17.19
N ASP A 11 2.70 -2.25 -16.29
CA ASP A 11 1.60 -2.79 -15.48
C ASP A 11 0.94 -1.69 -14.65
N ARG A 12 1.74 -0.76 -14.12
CA ARG A 12 1.23 0.38 -13.35
C ARG A 12 0.33 1.28 -14.19
N LEU A 13 0.77 1.65 -15.39
CA LEU A 13 0.01 2.52 -16.29
C LEU A 13 -1.30 1.85 -16.73
N ILE A 14 -1.27 0.54 -16.97
CA ILE A 14 -2.46 -0.26 -17.27
C ILE A 14 -3.41 -0.24 -16.06
N ARG A 15 -2.89 -0.53 -14.86
CA ARG A 15 -3.68 -0.55 -13.62
C ARG A 15 -4.32 0.80 -13.31
N GLU A 16 -3.60 1.91 -13.48
CA GLU A 16 -4.14 3.26 -13.26
C GLU A 16 -5.30 3.56 -14.23
N ARG A 17 -5.22 3.12 -15.49
CA ARG A 17 -6.33 3.23 -16.46
C ARG A 17 -7.51 2.34 -16.07
N GLU A 18 -7.25 1.08 -15.74
CA GLU A 18 -8.27 0.13 -15.30
C GLU A 18 -9.04 0.64 -14.07
N ARG A 19 -8.37 1.27 -13.09
CA ARG A 19 -9.03 1.91 -11.95
C ARG A 19 -9.97 3.03 -12.36
N ARG A 20 -9.58 3.87 -13.33
CA ARG A 20 -10.45 4.92 -13.87
C ARG A 20 -11.70 4.34 -14.54
N ASP A 21 -11.59 3.15 -15.10
CA ASP A 21 -12.70 2.39 -15.68
C ASP A 21 -13.48 1.55 -14.63
N GLY A 22 -13.16 1.72 -13.34
CA GLY A 22 -13.85 1.10 -12.21
C GLY A 22 -13.34 -0.28 -11.80
N GLU A 23 -12.28 -0.83 -12.40
CA GLU A 23 -11.68 -2.10 -11.97
C GLU A 23 -11.06 -1.97 -10.57
N GLY A 24 -11.30 -2.95 -9.72
CA GLY A 24 -10.94 -2.90 -8.29
C GLY A 24 -11.95 -2.16 -7.42
N SER A 25 -13.04 -1.65 -8.00
CA SER A 25 -14.16 -1.13 -7.22
C SER A 25 -14.99 -2.26 -6.62
N LEU A 26 -15.94 -1.88 -5.75
CA LEU A 26 -16.89 -2.82 -5.16
C LEU A 26 -17.67 -3.62 -6.22
N ASN A 27 -18.07 -2.97 -7.31
CA ASN A 27 -18.92 -3.61 -8.33
C ASN A 27 -18.14 -4.38 -9.38
N LYS A 28 -16.81 -4.18 -9.43
CA LYS A 28 -15.93 -4.79 -10.43
C LYS A 28 -14.60 -5.17 -9.76
N PRO A 29 -14.59 -6.16 -8.85
CA PRO A 29 -13.38 -6.58 -8.15
C PRO A 29 -12.37 -7.18 -9.12
N LEU A 30 -11.09 -7.00 -8.82
CA LEU A 30 -10.00 -7.62 -9.58
C LEU A 30 -10.02 -9.12 -9.41
N ARG A 31 -9.73 -9.84 -10.50
CA ARG A 31 -9.62 -11.29 -10.49
C ARG A 31 -8.24 -11.73 -10.02
N PHE A 32 -8.17 -12.35 -8.84
CA PHE A 32 -6.90 -12.87 -8.34
C PHE A 32 -6.36 -13.97 -9.26
N ASN A 33 -5.09 -13.86 -9.67
CA ASN A 33 -4.46 -14.74 -10.66
C ASN A 33 -5.26 -14.89 -11.97
N GLY A 34 -6.07 -13.89 -12.34
CA GLY A 34 -6.88 -13.93 -13.55
C GLY A 34 -8.02 -14.95 -13.55
N GLN A 35 -8.32 -15.58 -12.40
CA GLN A 35 -9.37 -16.58 -12.27
C GLN A 35 -10.76 -15.91 -12.17
N ASP A 36 -11.72 -16.37 -12.98
CA ASP A 36 -13.11 -15.92 -12.94
C ASP A 36 -14.00 -17.03 -12.40
N PHE A 37 -14.64 -16.80 -11.25
CA PHE A 37 -15.47 -17.78 -10.55
C PHE A 37 -16.57 -18.36 -11.45
N SER A 38 -17.34 -17.48 -12.11
CA SER A 38 -18.50 -17.86 -12.93
C SER A 38 -18.10 -18.76 -14.10
N ASN A 39 -17.04 -18.38 -14.83
CA ASN A 39 -16.53 -19.14 -15.97
C ASN A 39 -15.97 -20.51 -15.53
N LEU A 40 -15.13 -20.53 -14.49
CA LEU A 40 -14.52 -21.77 -13.98
C LEU A 40 -15.57 -22.73 -13.41
N ARG A 41 -16.57 -22.21 -12.69
CA ARG A 41 -17.71 -23.00 -12.19
C ARG A 41 -18.50 -23.59 -13.34
N GLN A 42 -18.83 -22.79 -14.36
CA GLN A 42 -19.56 -23.27 -15.53
C GLN A 42 -18.78 -24.35 -16.28
N GLU A 43 -17.47 -24.18 -16.46
CA GLU A 43 -16.60 -25.18 -17.09
C GLU A 43 -16.59 -26.51 -16.32
N CYS A 44 -16.46 -26.46 -14.99
CA CYS A 44 -16.51 -27.65 -14.14
C CYS A 44 -17.86 -28.38 -14.23
N LEU A 45 -18.96 -27.62 -14.22
CA LEU A 45 -20.31 -28.18 -14.37
C LEU A 45 -20.52 -28.83 -15.74
N GLN A 46 -20.02 -28.22 -16.82
CA GLN A 46 -20.08 -28.78 -18.17
C GLN A 46 -19.26 -30.06 -18.31
N LYS A 47 -18.04 -30.07 -17.75
CA LYS A 47 -17.14 -31.23 -17.75
C LYS A 47 -17.55 -32.33 -16.75
N LYS A 48 -18.47 -32.03 -15.84
CA LYS A 48 -18.84 -32.89 -14.69
C LYS A 48 -17.62 -33.26 -13.83
N SER A 49 -16.69 -32.32 -13.68
CA SER A 49 -15.50 -32.43 -12.84
C SER A 49 -15.58 -31.46 -11.67
N LEU A 50 -14.78 -31.69 -10.63
CA LEU A 50 -14.61 -30.74 -9.55
C LEU A 50 -13.40 -29.85 -9.84
N PHE A 51 -13.50 -28.58 -9.47
CA PHE A 51 -12.41 -27.63 -9.65
C PHE A 51 -11.18 -28.04 -8.84
N GLU A 52 -10.01 -27.94 -9.46
CA GLU A 52 -8.72 -28.09 -8.82
C GLU A 52 -7.92 -26.81 -9.07
N ASP A 53 -7.55 -26.14 -7.98
CA ASP A 53 -6.90 -24.84 -8.08
C ASP A 53 -5.38 -24.97 -8.31
N ASP A 54 -4.97 -24.85 -9.56
CA ASP A 54 -3.55 -24.89 -9.95
C ASP A 54 -2.72 -23.75 -9.33
N SER A 55 -3.38 -22.64 -8.95
CA SER A 55 -2.70 -21.49 -8.36
C SER A 55 -2.54 -21.58 -6.83
N PHE A 56 -3.21 -22.54 -6.20
CA PHE A 56 -3.07 -22.87 -4.78
C PHE A 56 -3.28 -24.38 -4.56
N PRO A 57 -2.33 -25.20 -5.06
CA PRO A 57 -2.52 -26.64 -5.15
C PRO A 57 -2.58 -27.29 -3.77
N ALA A 58 -3.31 -28.41 -3.65
CA ALA A 58 -3.46 -29.20 -2.43
C ALA A 58 -2.16 -29.96 -2.05
N THR A 59 -1.12 -29.19 -1.72
CA THR A 59 0.26 -29.64 -1.50
C THR A 59 0.85 -28.99 -0.25
N VAL A 60 2.05 -29.38 0.15
CA VAL A 60 2.71 -28.85 1.37
C VAL A 60 3.14 -27.39 1.18
N GLU A 61 3.43 -26.97 -0.05
CA GLU A 61 3.76 -25.59 -0.41
C GLU A 61 2.65 -24.61 -0.02
N SER A 62 1.40 -25.02 -0.16
CA SER A 62 0.23 -24.23 0.24
C SER A 62 0.04 -24.20 1.76
N LEU A 63 0.57 -25.18 2.48
CA LEU A 63 0.60 -25.18 3.95
C LEU A 63 1.67 -24.21 4.47
N GLY A 64 2.88 -24.26 3.92
CA GLY A 64 3.95 -23.37 4.36
C GLY A 64 5.34 -23.68 3.81
N PHE A 65 6.33 -23.05 4.44
CA PHE A 65 7.72 -23.01 3.97
C PHE A 65 8.75 -23.29 5.08
N LYS A 66 8.37 -23.23 6.37
CA LYS A 66 9.29 -23.46 7.50
C LYS A 66 8.69 -24.42 8.52
N GLU A 67 7.79 -23.94 9.40
CA GLU A 67 7.12 -24.76 10.41
C GLU A 67 6.03 -25.66 9.82
N LEU A 68 5.45 -25.26 8.68
CA LEU A 68 4.50 -26.05 7.91
C LEU A 68 5.05 -26.41 6.52
N GLY A 69 6.37 -26.37 6.33
CA GLY A 69 7.03 -26.79 5.10
C GLY A 69 7.37 -28.29 5.06
N HIS A 70 7.91 -28.75 3.93
CA HIS A 70 8.26 -30.17 3.64
C HIS A 70 9.09 -30.88 4.70
N LYS A 71 9.95 -30.15 5.42
CA LYS A 71 10.84 -30.73 6.44
C LYS A 71 10.15 -30.88 7.81
N SER A 72 8.93 -30.37 7.97
CA SER A 72 8.22 -30.39 9.24
C SER A 72 7.50 -31.71 9.48
N ASN A 73 7.61 -32.24 10.69
CA ASN A 73 6.81 -33.40 11.10
C ASN A 73 5.32 -33.04 11.25
N LYS A 74 4.97 -31.76 11.39
CA LYS A 74 3.58 -31.30 11.57
C LYS A 74 2.70 -31.57 10.35
N VAL A 75 3.28 -31.65 9.14
CA VAL A 75 2.53 -31.79 7.89
C VAL A 75 2.47 -33.20 7.34
N LYS A 76 3.25 -34.15 7.88
CA LYS A 76 3.41 -35.51 7.31
C LYS A 76 2.12 -36.31 7.17
N ASN A 77 1.17 -36.09 8.07
CA ASN A 77 -0.09 -36.82 8.11
C ASN A 77 -1.29 -35.97 7.67
N ILE A 78 -1.04 -34.77 7.13
CA ILE A 78 -2.10 -33.91 6.64
C ILE A 78 -2.56 -34.42 5.28
N VAL A 79 -3.86 -34.61 5.14
CA VAL A 79 -4.52 -35.01 3.90
C VAL A 79 -5.53 -33.94 3.53
N TRP A 80 -5.49 -33.48 2.28
CA TRP A 80 -6.47 -32.55 1.76
C TRP A 80 -7.76 -33.28 1.38
N LYS A 81 -8.89 -32.86 1.93
CA LYS A 81 -10.20 -33.45 1.68
C LYS A 81 -11.25 -32.39 1.41
N ARG A 82 -12.21 -32.70 0.56
CA ARG A 82 -13.40 -31.86 0.34
C ARG A 82 -14.43 -32.11 1.46
N PRO A 83 -15.28 -31.13 1.80
CA PRO A 83 -16.36 -31.30 2.77
C PRO A 83 -17.24 -32.54 2.55
N LYS A 84 -17.53 -32.89 1.29
CA LYS A 84 -18.29 -34.11 0.93
C LYS A 84 -17.57 -35.43 1.25
N GLU A 85 -16.27 -35.40 1.50
CA GLU A 85 -15.48 -36.55 1.95
C GLU A 85 -15.34 -36.60 3.50
N ILE A 86 -15.77 -35.54 4.19
CA ILE A 86 -15.63 -35.36 5.64
C ILE A 86 -16.97 -35.62 6.34
N CYS A 87 -18.08 -35.12 5.80
CA CYS A 87 -19.43 -35.34 6.35
C CYS A 87 -20.49 -35.53 5.25
N GLU A 88 -21.63 -36.14 5.60
CA GLU A 88 -22.67 -36.53 4.63
C GLU A 88 -23.46 -35.36 4.03
N ASN A 89 -23.67 -34.28 4.80
CA ASN A 89 -24.47 -33.14 4.38
C ASN A 89 -23.74 -31.81 4.65
N PRO A 90 -22.64 -31.53 3.91
CA PRO A 90 -21.91 -30.29 4.09
C PRO A 90 -22.78 -29.11 3.65
N GLN A 91 -22.72 -28.05 4.44
CA GLN A 91 -23.41 -26.79 4.26
C GLN A 91 -22.37 -25.69 4.21
N PHE A 92 -22.64 -24.68 3.38
CA PHE A 92 -21.76 -23.52 3.33
C PHE A 92 -21.94 -22.72 4.61
N ILE A 93 -23.18 -22.31 4.89
CA ILE A 93 -23.61 -21.60 6.10
C ILE A 93 -24.84 -22.32 6.69
N VAL A 94 -24.93 -22.46 8.01
CA VAL A 94 -26.04 -23.11 8.73
C VAL A 94 -26.66 -22.12 9.71
N GLY A 95 -27.93 -21.76 9.51
CA GLY A 95 -28.65 -20.89 10.45
C GLY A 95 -28.20 -19.42 10.45
N GLY A 96 -27.44 -19.01 9.43
CA GLY A 96 -26.82 -17.69 9.32
C GLY A 96 -25.40 -17.72 9.87
N ALA A 97 -24.49 -16.97 9.25
CA ALA A 97 -23.09 -17.00 9.62
C ALA A 97 -22.86 -16.20 10.92
N SER A 98 -22.35 -16.89 11.93
CA SER A 98 -22.22 -16.44 13.30
C SER A 98 -20.77 -16.53 13.76
N ARG A 99 -20.43 -15.71 14.75
CA ARG A 99 -19.11 -15.76 15.40
C ARG A 99 -18.80 -17.14 15.98
N THR A 100 -19.80 -17.92 16.40
CA THR A 100 -19.66 -19.30 16.89
C THR A 100 -19.10 -20.27 15.86
N ASP A 101 -19.16 -19.91 14.58
CA ASP A 101 -18.68 -20.74 13.47
C ASP A 101 -17.15 -20.64 13.31
N ILE A 102 -16.51 -19.83 14.17
CA ILE A 102 -15.10 -19.50 14.16
C ILE A 102 -14.44 -20.07 15.42
N CYS A 103 -13.83 -21.24 15.28
CA CYS A 103 -12.98 -21.87 16.28
C CYS A 103 -11.59 -22.14 15.69
N GLN A 104 -10.57 -21.56 16.30
CA GLN A 104 -9.18 -21.70 15.89
C GLN A 104 -8.72 -23.16 15.92
N GLY A 105 -7.98 -23.56 14.89
CA GLY A 105 -7.24 -24.83 14.84
C GLY A 105 -5.77 -24.67 15.19
N ASP A 106 -4.93 -25.53 14.63
CA ASP A 106 -3.49 -25.61 14.90
C ASP A 106 -2.67 -24.60 14.06
N LEU A 107 -3.11 -23.34 14.01
CA LEU A 107 -2.41 -22.22 13.38
C LEU A 107 -2.45 -20.98 14.28
N GLY A 108 -1.34 -20.23 14.36
CA GLY A 108 -1.23 -19.02 15.19
C GLY A 108 -1.77 -17.77 14.49
N ASP A 109 -3.01 -17.81 14.00
CA ASP A 109 -3.68 -16.77 13.22
C ASP A 109 -4.93 -16.23 13.92
N CYS A 110 -4.97 -16.29 15.25
CA CYS A 110 -6.04 -15.74 16.08
C CYS A 110 -6.50 -14.32 15.72
N TRP A 111 -5.57 -13.48 15.24
CA TRP A 111 -5.84 -12.12 14.76
C TRP A 111 -6.81 -12.09 13.57
N LEU A 112 -6.69 -13.05 12.64
CA LEU A 112 -7.60 -13.21 11.51
C LEU A 112 -8.97 -13.66 12.02
N LEU A 113 -8.99 -14.66 12.88
CA LEU A 113 -10.23 -15.28 13.36
C LEU A 113 -11.04 -14.33 14.26
N ALA A 114 -10.36 -13.53 15.08
CA ALA A 114 -11.00 -12.46 15.83
C ALA A 114 -11.64 -11.41 14.89
N ALA A 115 -11.00 -11.09 13.77
CA ALA A 115 -11.58 -10.20 12.77
C ALA A 115 -12.78 -10.83 12.04
N ILE A 116 -12.72 -12.13 11.68
CA ILE A 116 -13.84 -12.85 11.07
C ILE A 116 -15.04 -12.87 12.04
N ALA A 117 -14.79 -13.14 13.32
CA ALA A 117 -15.84 -13.09 14.34
C ALA A 117 -16.48 -11.70 14.45
N CYS A 118 -15.70 -10.61 14.37
CA CYS A 118 -16.25 -9.25 14.30
C CYS A 118 -17.09 -9.02 13.03
N LEU A 119 -16.65 -9.55 11.89
CA LEU A 119 -17.33 -9.40 10.60
C LEU A 119 -18.77 -9.94 10.65
N THR A 120 -19.01 -11.03 11.38
CA THR A 120 -20.36 -11.62 11.57
C THR A 120 -21.35 -10.69 12.28
N LEU A 121 -20.88 -9.66 12.98
CA LEU A 121 -21.75 -8.68 13.65
C LEU A 121 -22.42 -7.71 12.66
N ASN A 122 -21.94 -7.67 11.41
CA ASN A 122 -22.48 -6.83 10.35
C ASN A 122 -22.71 -7.66 9.08
N GLU A 123 -23.94 -8.14 8.91
CA GLU A 123 -24.34 -8.99 7.77
C GLU A 123 -24.00 -8.38 6.40
N LYS A 124 -24.18 -7.06 6.23
CA LYS A 124 -23.89 -6.39 4.94
C LYS A 124 -22.40 -6.51 4.58
N LEU A 125 -21.51 -6.30 5.55
CA LEU A 125 -20.08 -6.45 5.36
C LEU A 125 -19.66 -7.91 5.23
N LEU A 126 -20.30 -8.80 5.99
CA LEU A 126 -20.04 -10.22 5.87
C LEU A 126 -20.30 -10.71 4.45
N TYR A 127 -21.48 -10.41 3.91
CA TYR A 127 -21.86 -10.86 2.57
C TYR A 127 -21.12 -10.15 1.44
N ARG A 128 -20.44 -9.04 1.77
CA ARG A 128 -19.46 -8.41 0.89
C ARG A 128 -18.21 -9.28 0.72
N VAL A 129 -17.71 -9.87 1.80
CA VAL A 129 -16.53 -10.75 1.80
C VAL A 129 -16.88 -12.19 1.42
N VAL A 130 -18.06 -12.64 1.83
CA VAL A 130 -18.59 -14.01 1.69
C VAL A 130 -19.88 -13.98 0.86
N PRO A 131 -19.80 -14.02 -0.47
CA PRO A 131 -20.97 -14.03 -1.35
C PRO A 131 -21.96 -15.16 -1.01
N GLN A 132 -23.26 -14.84 -0.94
CA GLN A 132 -24.31 -15.72 -0.41
C GLN A 132 -24.76 -16.84 -1.36
N GLU A 133 -24.50 -16.71 -2.65
CA GLU A 133 -24.97 -17.62 -3.70
C GLU A 133 -24.25 -18.98 -3.73
N GLN A 134 -23.39 -19.23 -2.75
CA GLN A 134 -22.49 -20.37 -2.69
C GLN A 134 -23.14 -21.53 -1.92
N SER A 135 -23.03 -22.75 -2.45
CA SER A 135 -23.65 -23.94 -1.87
C SER A 135 -22.93 -25.24 -2.25
N PHE A 136 -23.03 -26.24 -1.38
CA PHE A 136 -22.61 -27.61 -1.66
C PHE A 136 -23.66 -28.46 -2.38
N SER A 137 -24.90 -27.97 -2.48
CA SER A 137 -26.01 -28.65 -3.16
C SER A 137 -26.19 -28.12 -4.59
N GLU A 138 -26.70 -26.91 -4.75
CA GLU A 138 -27.07 -26.33 -6.05
C GLU A 138 -25.86 -25.82 -6.83
N GLY A 139 -25.72 -26.28 -8.07
CA GLY A 139 -24.64 -25.87 -8.98
C GLY A 139 -23.23 -26.11 -8.41
N TYR A 140 -23.05 -27.14 -7.60
CA TYR A 140 -21.79 -27.48 -6.97
C TYR A 140 -20.74 -27.94 -7.99
N GLY A 141 -19.63 -27.19 -8.10
CA GLY A 141 -18.46 -27.53 -8.92
C GLY A 141 -17.18 -27.73 -8.10
N GLY A 142 -17.28 -27.85 -6.76
CA GLY A 142 -16.09 -27.90 -5.88
C GLY A 142 -15.27 -26.61 -5.87
N ILE A 143 -15.92 -25.46 -6.13
CA ILE A 143 -15.33 -24.13 -6.32
C ILE A 143 -16.12 -23.10 -5.52
N PHE A 144 -15.42 -22.18 -4.87
CA PHE A 144 -15.94 -21.09 -4.04
C PHE A 144 -15.12 -19.82 -4.29
N HIS A 145 -15.63 -18.66 -3.86
CA HIS A 145 -14.90 -17.41 -3.96
C HIS A 145 -15.22 -16.45 -2.80
N PHE A 146 -14.28 -15.55 -2.54
CA PHE A 146 -14.33 -14.56 -1.46
C PHE A 146 -13.71 -13.25 -1.93
N GLN A 147 -14.15 -12.14 -1.36
CA GLN A 147 -13.67 -10.81 -1.74
C GLN A 147 -12.90 -10.16 -0.60
N PHE A 148 -11.71 -9.66 -0.91
CA PHE A 148 -10.86 -8.96 0.04
C PHE A 148 -10.46 -7.60 -0.51
N TRP A 149 -10.44 -6.60 0.36
CA TRP A 149 -9.81 -5.33 0.08
C TRP A 149 -8.28 -5.47 0.16
N ARG A 150 -7.58 -4.98 -0.86
CA ARG A 150 -6.13 -5.04 -1.00
C ARG A 150 -5.61 -3.72 -1.54
N TYR A 151 -5.02 -2.93 -0.66
CA TYR A 151 -4.25 -1.74 -1.02
C TYR A 151 -5.02 -0.75 -1.93
N GLY A 152 -6.31 -0.57 -1.65
CA GLY A 152 -7.21 0.32 -2.41
C GLY A 152 -8.15 -0.39 -3.35
N ASP A 153 -7.87 -1.65 -3.70
CA ASP A 153 -8.64 -2.41 -4.68
C ASP A 153 -9.35 -3.60 -4.03
N TRP A 154 -10.62 -3.85 -4.39
CA TRP A 154 -11.30 -5.11 -4.07
C TRP A 154 -10.83 -6.22 -5.02
N VAL A 155 -10.53 -7.38 -4.45
CA VAL A 155 -9.99 -8.54 -5.16
C VAL A 155 -10.84 -9.77 -4.87
N ASP A 156 -11.33 -10.41 -5.92
CA ASP A 156 -12.07 -11.67 -5.90
C ASP A 156 -11.09 -12.85 -5.96
N VAL A 157 -11.12 -13.70 -4.94
CA VAL A 157 -10.22 -14.85 -4.77
C VAL A 157 -11.04 -16.13 -4.88
N VAL A 158 -10.83 -16.84 -5.98
CA VAL A 158 -11.41 -18.16 -6.23
C VAL A 158 -10.59 -19.24 -5.53
N ILE A 159 -11.23 -20.27 -4.97
CA ILE A 159 -10.57 -21.46 -4.42
C ILE A 159 -11.36 -22.72 -4.76
N ASP A 160 -10.69 -23.87 -4.75
CA ASP A 160 -11.39 -25.15 -4.59
C ASP A 160 -11.74 -25.43 -3.11
N ASP A 161 -12.57 -26.43 -2.84
CA ASP A 161 -12.98 -26.80 -1.49
C ASP A 161 -12.15 -27.91 -0.82
N ARG A 162 -10.95 -28.24 -1.31
CA ARG A 162 -10.05 -29.16 -0.61
C ARG A 162 -9.47 -28.46 0.63
N ILE A 163 -9.66 -28.99 1.82
CA ILE A 163 -9.20 -28.37 3.09
C ILE A 163 -8.22 -29.34 3.80
N PRO A 164 -7.17 -28.85 4.47
CA PRO A 164 -6.25 -29.67 5.24
C PRO A 164 -6.93 -30.40 6.41
N THR A 165 -6.79 -31.72 6.44
CA THR A 165 -7.34 -32.59 7.51
C THR A 165 -6.29 -33.49 8.14
N PHE A 166 -6.51 -33.82 9.42
CA PHE A 166 -5.81 -34.89 10.12
C PHE A 166 -6.85 -35.78 10.79
N ASN A 167 -6.82 -37.09 10.54
CA ASN A 167 -7.82 -38.04 11.04
C ASN A 167 -9.29 -37.62 10.77
N ASN A 168 -9.59 -37.16 9.56
CA ASN A 168 -10.91 -36.63 9.15
C ASN A 168 -11.41 -35.41 9.95
N GLN A 169 -10.53 -34.70 10.65
CA GLN A 169 -10.84 -33.44 11.30
C GLN A 169 -10.09 -32.29 10.62
N LEU A 170 -10.73 -31.13 10.51
CA LEU A 170 -10.08 -29.91 10.03
C LEU A 170 -8.92 -29.56 10.96
N VAL A 171 -7.76 -29.27 10.37
CA VAL A 171 -6.54 -28.90 11.11
C VAL A 171 -6.59 -27.45 11.57
N PHE A 172 -7.10 -26.57 10.71
CA PHE A 172 -7.17 -25.13 10.93
C PHE A 172 -8.58 -24.70 11.38
N THR A 173 -9.08 -23.56 10.93
CA THR A 173 -10.39 -23.04 11.36
C THR A 173 -11.52 -24.04 11.10
N LYS A 174 -12.44 -24.11 12.06
CA LYS A 174 -13.64 -24.97 12.02
C LYS A 174 -14.82 -24.30 12.72
N SER A 175 -16.03 -24.69 12.35
CA SER A 175 -17.26 -24.31 13.06
C SER A 175 -17.52 -25.23 14.25
N ALA A 176 -18.27 -24.72 15.23
CA ALA A 176 -18.89 -25.56 16.26
C ALA A 176 -19.87 -26.56 15.64
N GLU A 177 -20.52 -26.19 14.53
CA GLU A 177 -21.36 -27.06 13.71
C GLU A 177 -20.50 -27.87 12.74
N ARG A 178 -20.51 -29.20 12.88
CA ARG A 178 -19.59 -30.10 12.15
C ARG A 178 -19.79 -30.13 10.64
N ASN A 179 -20.94 -29.70 10.15
CA ASN A 179 -21.28 -29.71 8.74
C ASN A 179 -21.23 -28.32 8.09
N GLU A 180 -20.70 -27.30 8.76
CA GLU A 180 -20.56 -25.95 8.24
C GLU A 180 -19.10 -25.62 7.88
N PHE A 181 -18.86 -24.98 6.73
CA PHE A 181 -17.51 -24.85 6.15
C PHE A 181 -17.13 -23.45 5.62
N TRP A 182 -18.01 -22.44 5.64
CA TRP A 182 -17.68 -21.11 5.09
C TRP A 182 -16.43 -20.49 5.73
N SER A 183 -16.26 -20.63 7.05
CA SER A 183 -15.14 -20.05 7.79
C SER A 183 -13.79 -20.68 7.44
N ALA A 184 -13.77 -22.00 7.30
CA ALA A 184 -12.59 -22.75 6.86
C ALA A 184 -12.20 -22.41 5.40
N LEU A 185 -13.19 -22.22 4.53
CA LEU A 185 -12.97 -21.81 3.14
C LEU A 185 -12.51 -20.34 3.04
N LEU A 186 -13.05 -19.45 3.87
CA LEU A 186 -12.61 -18.06 3.95
C LEU A 186 -11.14 -17.96 4.38
N GLU A 187 -10.75 -18.70 5.43
CA GLU A 187 -9.35 -18.81 5.87
C GLU A 187 -8.45 -19.34 4.74
N LYS A 188 -8.90 -20.35 3.99
CA LYS A 188 -8.17 -20.87 2.82
C LYS A 188 -7.97 -19.80 1.73
N ALA A 189 -9.00 -19.05 1.39
CA ALA A 189 -8.91 -17.99 0.39
C ALA A 189 -7.95 -16.88 0.84
N TYR A 190 -7.96 -16.54 2.14
CA TYR A 190 -7.02 -15.60 2.71
C TYR A 190 -5.58 -16.15 2.74
N ALA A 191 -5.39 -17.44 3.04
CA ALA A 191 -4.10 -18.12 2.95
C ALA A 191 -3.54 -18.09 1.52
N LYS A 192 -4.40 -18.36 0.53
CA LYS A 192 -4.05 -18.25 -0.90
C LYS A 192 -3.60 -16.84 -1.27
N LEU A 193 -4.34 -15.82 -0.83
CA LEU A 193 -4.02 -14.42 -1.09
C LEU A 193 -2.62 -14.02 -0.57
N HIS A 194 -2.23 -14.57 0.59
CA HIS A 194 -0.91 -14.34 1.20
C HIS A 194 0.16 -15.38 0.80
N GLY A 195 -0.22 -16.42 0.06
CA GLY A 195 0.66 -17.41 -0.55
C GLY A 195 0.74 -18.77 0.15
N SER A 196 0.43 -18.87 1.45
CA SER A 196 0.35 -20.14 2.19
C SER A 196 -0.36 -19.94 3.54
N TYR A 197 -0.84 -21.02 4.18
CA TYR A 197 -1.39 -20.95 5.54
C TYR A 197 -0.35 -20.42 6.56
N GLU A 198 0.91 -20.85 6.47
CA GLU A 198 1.98 -20.37 7.35
C GLU A 198 2.23 -18.86 7.25
N ALA A 199 1.88 -18.21 6.13
CA ALA A 199 2.02 -16.76 5.98
C ALA A 199 1.04 -15.97 6.88
N LEU A 200 -0.05 -16.63 7.32
CA LEU A 200 -1.04 -16.07 8.24
C LEU A 200 -0.58 -16.10 9.70
N LYS A 201 0.46 -16.86 10.03
CA LYS A 201 0.98 -16.94 11.40
C LYS A 201 1.46 -15.57 11.88
N GLY A 202 0.86 -15.07 12.96
CA GLY A 202 1.21 -13.79 13.59
C GLY A 202 0.81 -12.55 12.79
N GLY A 203 -0.04 -11.73 13.38
CA GLY A 203 -0.53 -10.47 12.82
C GLY A 203 -1.35 -9.68 13.82
N ASN A 204 -1.81 -8.50 13.40
CA ASN A 204 -2.70 -7.65 14.18
C ASN A 204 -4.12 -7.76 13.63
N THR A 205 -5.12 -7.71 14.50
CA THR A 205 -6.53 -7.89 14.13
C THR A 205 -6.97 -6.85 13.10
N THR A 206 -6.43 -5.63 13.22
CA THR A 206 -6.64 -4.52 12.29
C THR A 206 -6.32 -4.89 10.84
N GLU A 207 -5.29 -5.71 10.60
CA GLU A 207 -4.89 -6.07 9.24
C GLU A 207 -5.99 -6.84 8.51
N ALA A 208 -6.66 -7.76 9.21
CA ALA A 208 -7.76 -8.53 8.66
C ALA A 208 -9.03 -7.68 8.57
N MET A 209 -9.31 -6.86 9.58
CA MET A 209 -10.46 -5.95 9.54
C MET A 209 -10.40 -5.00 8.35
N GLU A 210 -9.22 -4.47 8.00
CA GLU A 210 -9.03 -3.66 6.79
C GLU A 210 -9.24 -4.48 5.53
N ASP A 211 -8.66 -5.67 5.45
CA ASP A 211 -8.80 -6.54 4.28
C ASP A 211 -10.27 -7.01 4.09
N PHE A 212 -11.11 -6.95 5.13
CA PHE A 212 -12.54 -7.25 5.05
C PHE A 212 -13.42 -6.02 4.75
N THR A 213 -12.91 -4.80 4.92
CA THR A 213 -13.78 -3.60 4.92
C THR A 213 -13.28 -2.46 4.03
N GLY A 214 -11.99 -2.39 3.73
CA GLY A 214 -11.35 -1.18 3.21
C GLY A 214 -11.33 -0.01 4.19
N GLY A 215 -11.64 -0.29 5.47
CA GLY A 215 -11.81 0.69 6.53
C GLY A 215 -10.53 1.38 7.00
N VAL A 216 -10.72 2.28 7.96
CA VAL A 216 -9.67 3.01 8.70
C VAL A 216 -9.39 2.30 9.99
N THR A 217 -8.13 2.02 10.27
CA THR A 217 -7.77 1.50 11.59
C THR A 217 -7.34 2.58 12.55
N GLU A 218 -7.68 2.39 13.81
CA GLU A 218 -7.21 3.17 14.93
C GLU A 218 -6.82 2.24 16.07
N PHE A 219 -5.87 2.70 16.86
CA PHE A 219 -5.28 1.92 17.92
C PHE A 219 -5.21 2.75 19.21
N TYR A 220 -5.60 2.14 20.33
CA TYR A 220 -5.50 2.73 21.66
C TYR A 220 -4.71 1.82 22.60
N GLU A 221 -3.59 2.33 23.10
CA GLU A 221 -2.93 1.74 24.26
C GLU A 221 -3.76 2.01 25.51
N MET A 222 -4.11 0.97 26.25
CA MET A 222 -5.00 1.09 27.40
C MET A 222 -4.46 2.04 28.48
N LYS A 223 -3.12 2.11 28.62
CA LYS A 223 -2.44 3.01 29.56
C LYS A 223 -2.58 4.50 29.18
N GLU A 224 -2.69 4.78 27.89
CA GLU A 224 -2.81 6.14 27.33
C GLU A 224 -4.23 6.42 26.82
N ALA A 225 -5.17 5.51 27.07
CA ALA A 225 -6.51 5.59 26.50
C ALA A 225 -7.25 6.84 27.03
N PRO A 226 -8.03 7.52 26.17
CA PRO A 226 -8.80 8.67 26.57
C PRO A 226 -9.84 8.30 27.65
N LYS A 227 -10.18 9.25 28.52
CA LYS A 227 -11.21 9.03 29.57
C LYS A 227 -12.56 8.58 28.98
N GLU A 228 -12.87 9.06 27.79
CA GLU A 228 -14.10 8.78 27.05
C GLU A 228 -14.05 7.50 26.21
N LEU A 229 -13.03 6.65 26.37
CA LEU A 229 -12.85 5.43 25.58
C LEU A 229 -14.12 4.55 25.51
N TYR A 230 -14.87 4.44 26.61
CA TYR A 230 -16.13 3.69 26.63
C TYR A 230 -17.18 4.26 25.65
N LYS A 231 -17.33 5.60 25.62
CA LYS A 231 -18.23 6.31 24.69
C LYS A 231 -17.76 6.11 23.24
N ILE A 232 -16.44 6.12 23.00
CA ILE A 232 -15.84 5.86 21.69
C ILE A 232 -16.16 4.44 21.22
N MET A 233 -15.88 3.42 22.04
CA MET A 233 -16.15 2.01 21.70
C MET A 233 -17.63 1.77 21.42
N LYS A 234 -18.52 2.33 22.25
CA LYS A 234 -19.96 2.19 22.06
C LYS A 234 -20.41 2.82 20.74
N LYS A 235 -20.00 4.06 20.46
CA LYS A 235 -20.31 4.75 19.19
C LYS A 235 -19.74 4.01 17.98
N ALA A 236 -18.57 3.39 18.11
CA ALA A 236 -17.94 2.63 17.04
C ALA A 236 -18.80 1.39 16.67
N LEU A 237 -19.26 0.60 17.67
CA LEU A 237 -20.16 -0.53 17.40
C LEU A 237 -21.51 -0.10 16.84
N GLU A 238 -22.10 0.98 17.35
CA GLU A 238 -23.36 1.54 16.84
C GLU A 238 -23.24 1.98 15.36
N ARG A 239 -22.02 2.31 14.91
CA ARG A 239 -21.70 2.65 13.51
C ARG A 239 -21.24 1.44 12.68
N GLY A 240 -21.26 0.24 13.25
CA GLY A 240 -20.85 -1.00 12.59
C GLY A 240 -19.33 -1.22 12.51
N SER A 241 -18.50 -0.39 13.17
CA SER A 241 -17.05 -0.59 13.21
C SER A 241 -16.69 -1.95 13.81
N LEU A 242 -15.64 -2.57 13.27
CA LEU A 242 -15.10 -3.81 13.83
C LEU A 242 -14.13 -3.46 14.96
N MET A 243 -14.16 -4.22 16.06
CA MET A 243 -13.30 -3.93 17.21
C MET A 243 -12.65 -5.19 17.77
N GLY A 244 -11.34 -5.13 17.91
CA GLY A 244 -10.52 -6.17 18.53
C GLY A 244 -9.80 -5.63 19.77
N CYS A 245 -9.29 -6.53 20.58
CA CYS A 245 -8.41 -6.19 21.69
C CYS A 245 -7.42 -7.31 21.94
N SER A 246 -6.30 -6.98 22.58
CA SER A 246 -5.28 -7.96 22.91
C SER A 246 -4.57 -7.64 24.23
N ILE A 247 -3.91 -8.67 24.76
CA ILE A 247 -3.06 -8.57 25.95
C ILE A 247 -1.63 -8.84 25.48
N ASP A 248 -0.76 -7.84 25.48
CA ASP A 248 0.62 -8.01 25.04
C ASP A 248 1.38 -9.00 25.94
N SER A 249 2.20 -9.85 25.32
CA SER A 249 3.17 -10.68 26.01
C SER A 249 4.56 -10.09 25.83
N LEU A 250 5.24 -9.76 26.94
CA LEU A 250 6.59 -9.19 26.93
C LEU A 250 7.66 -10.19 26.45
N VAL A 251 7.31 -11.48 26.31
CA VAL A 251 8.24 -12.55 25.92
C VAL A 251 7.62 -13.38 24.81
N PRO A 252 8.22 -13.42 23.60
CA PRO A 252 7.71 -14.20 22.47
C PRO A 252 7.51 -15.70 22.75
N ALA A 253 8.32 -16.29 23.63
CA ALA A 253 8.16 -17.69 24.05
C ALA A 253 6.93 -17.93 24.95
N ARG A 254 6.16 -16.90 25.30
CA ARG A 254 4.94 -16.94 26.13
C ARG A 254 3.74 -16.34 25.40
N PHE A 255 3.69 -16.44 24.07
CA PHE A 255 2.44 -16.26 23.34
C PHE A 255 1.44 -17.35 23.75
N GLU A 256 0.15 -17.05 23.65
CA GLU A 256 -0.96 -17.94 24.01
C GLU A 256 -0.91 -18.50 25.45
N THR A 257 -0.37 -17.73 26.40
CA THR A 257 -0.27 -18.15 27.81
C THR A 257 -1.51 -17.74 28.60
N ARG A 258 -2.19 -18.73 29.18
CA ARG A 258 -3.37 -18.53 30.03
C ARG A 258 -3.01 -17.88 31.37
N THR A 259 -3.78 -16.88 31.80
CA THR A 259 -3.69 -16.24 33.11
C THR A 259 -4.49 -17.03 34.14
N VAL A 260 -4.29 -16.70 35.43
CA VAL A 260 -5.12 -17.23 36.52
C VAL A 260 -6.60 -16.83 36.40
N THR A 261 -6.88 -15.74 35.68
CA THR A 261 -8.23 -15.23 35.43
C THR A 261 -8.88 -15.83 34.16
N GLY A 262 -8.23 -16.79 33.52
CA GLY A 262 -8.74 -17.48 32.34
C GLY A 262 -8.37 -16.84 31.00
N LEU A 263 -7.97 -15.57 30.98
CA LEU A 263 -7.57 -14.83 29.76
C LEU A 263 -6.27 -15.36 29.15
N VAL A 264 -6.04 -15.12 27.87
CA VAL A 264 -4.87 -15.59 27.13
C VAL A 264 -4.02 -14.40 26.72
N LYS A 265 -2.73 -14.42 27.07
CA LYS A 265 -1.76 -13.39 26.67
C LYS A 265 -1.21 -13.65 25.28
N GLY A 266 -0.93 -12.58 24.55
CA GLY A 266 -0.36 -12.66 23.22
C GLY A 266 -1.35 -13.20 22.19
N HIS A 267 -2.63 -12.89 22.40
CA HIS A 267 -3.77 -13.45 21.68
C HIS A 267 -4.78 -12.34 21.38
N ALA A 268 -5.46 -12.45 20.23
CA ALA A 268 -6.48 -11.51 19.81
C ALA A 268 -7.87 -11.96 20.28
N TYR A 269 -8.66 -11.00 20.74
CA TYR A 269 -10.06 -11.16 21.14
C TYR A 269 -10.92 -10.20 20.33
N SER A 270 -12.14 -10.61 20.01
CA SER A 270 -13.16 -9.74 19.42
C SER A 270 -13.90 -8.98 20.51
N VAL A 271 -14.20 -7.70 20.30
CA VAL A 271 -15.18 -6.96 21.10
C VAL A 271 -16.53 -7.04 20.39
N THR A 272 -17.50 -7.73 21.01
CA THR A 272 -18.79 -8.06 20.35
C THR A 272 -19.98 -7.27 20.89
N ALA A 273 -19.85 -6.59 22.03
CA ALA A 273 -20.84 -5.64 22.54
C ALA A 273 -20.24 -4.71 23.61
N VAL A 274 -20.82 -3.51 23.75
CA VAL A 274 -20.48 -2.53 24.80
C VAL A 274 -21.79 -1.96 25.35
N GLU A 275 -22.16 -2.36 26.56
CA GLU A 275 -23.51 -2.13 27.11
C GLU A 275 -23.49 -1.66 28.56
N GLU A 276 -24.49 -0.84 28.89
CA GLU A 276 -24.76 -0.45 30.28
C GLU A 276 -25.95 -1.24 30.83
N CYS A 277 -25.83 -1.71 32.07
CA CYS A 277 -26.92 -2.35 32.80
C CYS A 277 -27.09 -1.74 34.20
N LYS A 278 -28.29 -1.86 34.78
CA LYS A 278 -28.55 -1.42 36.16
C LYS A 278 -28.20 -2.55 37.13
N ALA A 279 -27.25 -2.34 38.04
CA ALA A 279 -26.73 -3.37 38.95
C ALA A 279 -27.80 -4.06 39.83
N SER A 280 -28.91 -3.38 40.10
CA SER A 280 -30.06 -3.88 40.85
C SER A 280 -31.28 -3.01 40.55
N GLN A 281 -32.50 -3.55 40.73
CA GLN A 281 -33.74 -2.78 40.65
C GLN A 281 -33.79 -1.58 41.62
N HIS A 282 -33.00 -1.62 42.70
CA HIS A 282 -33.01 -0.61 43.77
C HIS A 282 -31.81 0.35 43.77
N LYS A 283 -30.87 0.23 42.83
CA LYS A 283 -29.71 1.14 42.71
C LYS A 283 -29.72 1.83 41.35
N GLU A 284 -29.56 3.15 41.36
CA GLU A 284 -29.43 3.95 40.13
C GLU A 284 -28.05 3.83 39.46
N SER A 285 -27.05 3.27 40.16
CA SER A 285 -25.70 3.11 39.62
C SER A 285 -25.69 2.11 38.45
N LYS A 286 -25.38 2.61 37.25
CA LYS A 286 -25.15 1.79 36.06
C LYS A 286 -23.77 1.14 36.11
N VAL A 287 -23.68 -0.07 35.58
CA VAL A 287 -22.42 -0.79 35.35
C VAL A 287 -22.14 -0.78 33.86
N ARG A 288 -20.91 -0.45 33.51
CA ARG A 288 -20.39 -0.48 32.13
C ARG A 288 -19.78 -1.84 31.87
N LEU A 289 -20.29 -2.55 30.87
CA LEU A 289 -19.89 -3.90 30.52
C LEU A 289 -19.35 -3.95 29.09
N VAL A 290 -18.40 -4.85 28.87
CA VAL A 290 -17.85 -5.17 27.55
C VAL A 290 -17.98 -6.67 27.34
N ARG A 291 -18.55 -7.08 26.20
CA ARG A 291 -18.60 -8.47 25.76
C ARG A 291 -17.44 -8.75 24.82
N LEU A 292 -16.70 -9.80 25.13
CA LEU A 292 -15.52 -10.22 24.40
C LEU A 292 -15.70 -11.65 23.93
N ARG A 293 -15.06 -11.99 22.81
CA ARG A 293 -15.02 -13.37 22.32
C ARG A 293 -13.59 -13.84 22.08
N ASN A 294 -13.26 -14.99 22.64
CA ASN A 294 -12.07 -15.75 22.33
C ASN A 294 -12.27 -16.53 21.02
N PRO A 295 -11.47 -16.30 19.97
CA PRO A 295 -11.59 -17.02 18.70
C PRO A 295 -11.27 -18.53 18.80
N TRP A 296 -10.80 -19.03 19.95
CA TRP A 296 -10.73 -20.47 20.20
C TRP A 296 -12.10 -21.14 20.32
N GLY A 297 -13.17 -20.37 20.56
CA GLY A 297 -14.51 -20.91 20.82
C GLY A 297 -14.64 -21.59 22.18
N GLN A 298 -13.69 -21.33 23.08
CA GLN A 298 -13.58 -21.89 24.43
C GLN A 298 -12.57 -21.05 25.24
N VAL A 299 -12.40 -21.37 26.52
CA VAL A 299 -11.47 -20.72 27.45
C VAL A 299 -11.84 -19.26 27.69
N GLU A 300 -12.62 -19.06 28.75
CA GLU A 300 -13.26 -17.80 29.08
C GLU A 300 -12.72 -17.16 30.36
N TRP A 301 -13.11 -15.90 30.57
CA TRP A 301 -12.94 -15.15 31.80
C TRP A 301 -13.66 -15.83 32.97
N ASN A 302 -12.99 -15.96 34.11
CA ASN A 302 -13.56 -16.59 35.32
C ASN A 302 -13.78 -15.62 36.49
N GLY A 303 -13.70 -14.31 36.24
CA GLY A 303 -13.93 -13.27 37.24
C GLY A 303 -15.36 -12.73 37.25
N PRO A 304 -15.61 -11.54 37.84
CA PRO A 304 -16.92 -10.92 37.86
C PRO A 304 -17.53 -10.76 36.45
N TRP A 305 -18.82 -11.03 36.33
CA TRP A 305 -19.59 -11.04 35.06
C TRP A 305 -19.26 -12.16 34.08
N SER A 306 -18.41 -13.11 34.45
CA SER A 306 -18.34 -14.41 33.73
C SER A 306 -19.69 -15.11 33.69
N ASP A 307 -19.87 -16.07 32.79
CA ASP A 307 -21.14 -16.75 32.52
C ASP A 307 -21.87 -17.28 33.76
N ASN A 308 -21.11 -17.84 34.70
CA ASN A 308 -21.61 -18.43 35.93
C ASN A 308 -21.47 -17.50 37.16
N SER A 309 -21.17 -16.22 36.93
CA SER A 309 -20.90 -15.26 37.99
C SER A 309 -22.16 -14.85 38.75
N LYS A 310 -22.00 -14.63 40.06
CA LYS A 310 -23.11 -14.25 40.97
C LYS A 310 -23.74 -12.89 40.65
N GLU A 311 -23.02 -12.02 39.94
CA GLU A 311 -23.45 -10.68 39.51
C GLU A 311 -24.68 -10.75 38.61
N TRP A 312 -24.85 -11.84 37.84
CA TRP A 312 -26.05 -12.07 37.05
C TRP A 312 -27.30 -12.29 37.91
N ALA A 313 -27.17 -12.78 39.15
CA ALA A 313 -28.33 -13.08 40.00
C ALA A 313 -29.15 -11.83 40.37
N THR A 314 -28.54 -10.63 40.33
CA THR A 314 -29.19 -9.38 40.73
C THR A 314 -29.87 -8.63 39.56
N LEU A 315 -29.67 -9.08 38.32
CA LEU A 315 -30.28 -8.48 37.13
C LEU A 315 -31.69 -9.03 36.86
N SER A 316 -32.56 -8.16 36.32
CA SER A 316 -33.89 -8.56 35.85
C SER A 316 -33.78 -9.47 34.62
N LYS A 317 -34.81 -10.27 34.35
CA LYS A 317 -34.88 -11.11 33.14
C LYS A 317 -34.71 -10.28 31.85
N SER A 318 -35.34 -9.11 31.78
CA SER A 318 -35.24 -8.22 30.62
C SER A 318 -33.82 -7.65 30.42
N GLU A 319 -33.09 -7.32 31.49
CA GLU A 319 -31.69 -6.88 31.36
C GLU A 319 -30.79 -8.02 30.90
N LYS A 320 -31.02 -9.26 31.36
CA LYS A 320 -30.28 -10.44 30.88
C LYS A 320 -30.54 -10.73 29.40
N GLU A 321 -31.79 -10.64 28.96
CA GLU A 321 -32.16 -10.79 27.56
C GLU A 321 -31.53 -9.70 26.69
N LYS A 322 -31.53 -8.44 27.15
CA LYS A 322 -30.85 -7.33 26.46
C LYS A 322 -29.35 -7.59 26.30
N LEU A 323 -28.70 -8.11 27.34
CA LEU A 323 -27.28 -8.47 27.33
C LEU A 323 -27.00 -9.80 26.64
N GLN A 324 -28.03 -10.50 26.15
CA GLN A 324 -27.92 -11.84 25.56
C GLN A 324 -27.10 -12.78 26.44
N HIS A 325 -27.33 -12.74 27.76
CA HIS A 325 -26.61 -13.59 28.71
C HIS A 325 -26.93 -15.06 28.44
N GLN A 326 -25.89 -15.84 28.20
CA GLN A 326 -25.93 -17.28 28.08
C GLN A 326 -24.89 -17.87 29.05
N SER A 327 -25.08 -19.13 29.42
CA SER A 327 -24.09 -19.89 30.19
C SER A 327 -23.67 -21.04 29.28
N ALA A 328 -22.62 -20.80 28.50
CA ALA A 328 -22.14 -21.71 27.47
C ALA A 328 -20.63 -21.56 27.33
N GLU A 329 -19.90 -22.66 27.16
CA GLU A 329 -18.47 -22.59 26.85
C GLU A 329 -18.30 -22.42 25.34
N ASP A 330 -18.44 -21.19 24.86
CA ASP A 330 -18.36 -20.81 23.43
C ASP A 330 -17.28 -19.74 23.16
N GLY A 331 -16.53 -19.38 24.20
CA GLY A 331 -15.46 -18.39 24.18
C GLY A 331 -15.95 -16.96 24.35
N GLU A 332 -17.26 -16.70 24.37
CA GLU A 332 -17.86 -15.38 24.61
C GLU A 332 -18.12 -15.15 26.10
N PHE A 333 -17.77 -13.96 26.60
CA PHE A 333 -18.01 -13.63 28.00
C PHE A 333 -18.16 -12.12 28.19
N TRP A 334 -18.83 -11.73 29.28
CA TRP A 334 -18.88 -10.35 29.72
C TRP A 334 -17.84 -10.06 30.80
N MET A 335 -17.37 -8.82 30.84
CA MET A 335 -16.61 -8.28 31.97
C MET A 335 -16.94 -6.80 32.21
N SER A 336 -16.60 -6.29 33.39
CA SER A 336 -16.71 -4.86 33.66
C SER A 336 -15.70 -4.07 32.82
N PHE A 337 -16.04 -2.84 32.43
CA PHE A 337 -15.11 -1.98 31.70
C PHE A 337 -13.83 -1.67 32.50
N GLU A 338 -13.92 -1.65 33.83
CA GLU A 338 -12.74 -1.46 34.70
C GLU A 338 -11.83 -2.69 34.69
N ASP A 339 -12.38 -3.90 34.71
CA ASP A 339 -11.61 -5.12 34.53
C ASP A 339 -11.01 -5.18 33.13
N PHE A 340 -11.76 -4.77 32.11
CA PHE A 340 -11.25 -4.67 30.75
C PHE A 340 -10.01 -3.77 30.67
N LYS A 341 -10.08 -2.55 31.21
CA LYS A 341 -8.94 -1.62 31.29
C LYS A 341 -7.75 -2.16 32.07
N LYS A 342 -8.01 -2.96 33.11
CA LYS A 342 -6.96 -3.52 33.97
C LYS A 342 -6.22 -4.69 33.30
N ASN A 343 -6.93 -5.49 32.52
CA ASN A 343 -6.41 -6.75 31.98
C ASN A 343 -5.88 -6.63 30.54
N TYR A 344 -6.50 -5.79 29.69
CA TYR A 344 -6.12 -5.63 28.29
C TYR A 344 -5.12 -4.48 28.10
N THR A 345 -4.21 -4.65 27.14
CA THR A 345 -3.19 -3.64 26.85
C THR A 345 -3.56 -2.76 25.68
N LYS A 346 -4.40 -3.27 24.77
CA LYS A 346 -4.62 -2.72 23.43
C LYS A 346 -6.05 -2.86 22.98
N ILE A 347 -6.56 -1.82 22.31
CA ILE A 347 -7.82 -1.84 21.56
C ILE A 347 -7.53 -1.43 20.13
N GLU A 348 -8.14 -2.16 19.21
CA GLU A 348 -8.02 -2.03 17.77
C GLU A 348 -9.42 -1.76 17.21
N ILE A 349 -9.61 -0.65 16.51
CA ILE A 349 -10.90 -0.28 15.92
C ILE A 349 -10.72 -0.12 14.42
N CYS A 350 -11.55 -0.76 13.62
CA CYS A 350 -11.65 -0.54 12.19
C CYS A 350 -12.97 0.16 11.88
N ASN A 351 -12.88 1.46 11.61
CA ASN A 351 -14.01 2.29 11.22
C ASN A 351 -14.28 2.14 9.73
N LEU A 352 -15.56 2.07 9.39
CA LEU A 352 -16.02 1.87 8.03
C LEU A 352 -15.97 3.18 7.26
N THR A 353 -15.49 3.11 6.02
CA THR A 353 -15.56 4.22 5.06
C THR A 353 -16.97 4.34 4.49
N PRO A 354 -17.32 5.49 3.86
CA PRO A 354 -18.62 5.64 3.19
C PRO A 354 -18.88 4.53 2.14
N ASP A 355 -17.84 4.00 1.51
CA ASP A 355 -17.95 2.93 0.52
C ASP A 355 -18.37 1.59 1.15
N ALA A 356 -18.07 1.37 2.44
CA ALA A 356 -18.37 0.13 3.14
C ALA A 356 -19.84 0.04 3.62
N LEU A 357 -20.55 1.18 3.71
CA LEU A 357 -21.95 1.25 4.13
C LEU A 357 -22.74 2.12 3.16
N GLU A 358 -23.54 1.52 2.29
CA GLU A 358 -24.55 2.20 1.44
C GLU A 358 -25.71 2.79 2.29
N ASP A 359 -25.41 3.62 3.29
CA ASP A 359 -26.42 4.27 4.15
C ASP A 359 -26.17 5.78 4.24
N ASP A 360 -27.20 6.56 3.89
CA ASP A 360 -27.19 8.02 3.86
C ASP A 360 -27.28 8.70 5.23
N LYS A 361 -27.39 7.92 6.32
CA LYS A 361 -27.51 8.45 7.69
C LYS A 361 -26.18 8.71 8.40
N ILE A 362 -25.04 8.44 7.77
CA ILE A 362 -23.73 8.44 8.42
C ILE A 362 -22.94 9.70 8.02
N HIS A 363 -22.29 10.36 8.99
CA HIS A 363 -21.29 11.40 8.72
C HIS A 363 -20.17 10.79 7.85
N LYS A 364 -20.13 11.15 6.57
CA LYS A 364 -19.24 10.55 5.58
C LYS A 364 -17.83 11.13 5.74
N TRP A 365 -16.85 10.30 6.10
CA TRP A 365 -15.43 10.66 6.02
C TRP A 365 -15.08 10.99 4.56
N THR A 366 -14.39 12.10 4.32
CA THR A 366 -13.73 12.33 3.03
C THR A 366 -12.43 11.55 3.02
N VAL A 367 -12.21 10.74 1.98
CA VAL A 367 -11.03 9.88 1.86
C VAL A 367 -10.19 10.31 0.67
N SER A 368 -8.91 10.51 0.89
CA SER A 368 -7.90 10.64 -0.17
C SER A 368 -6.93 9.47 -0.07
N VAL A 369 -6.61 8.88 -1.22
CA VAL A 369 -5.77 7.69 -1.32
C VAL A 369 -4.66 7.98 -2.31
N ASN A 370 -3.42 7.86 -1.84
CA ASN A 370 -2.23 8.09 -2.66
C ASN A 370 -1.34 6.85 -2.62
N GLU A 371 -0.92 6.36 -3.78
CA GLU A 371 0.07 5.28 -3.87
C GLU A 371 1.47 5.88 -4.03
N GLY A 372 2.46 5.29 -3.35
CA GLY A 372 3.83 5.78 -3.39
C GLY A 372 4.85 4.66 -3.28
N ARG A 373 6.11 5.02 -3.50
CA ARG A 373 7.26 4.11 -3.43
C ARG A 373 8.44 4.79 -2.75
N TRP A 374 9.23 3.99 -2.07
CA TRP A 374 10.59 4.32 -1.67
C TRP A 374 11.54 3.58 -2.61
N VAL A 375 12.29 4.34 -3.41
CA VAL A 375 13.27 3.83 -4.37
C VAL A 375 14.65 4.24 -3.91
N ARG A 376 15.56 3.27 -3.83
CA ARG A 376 16.94 3.53 -3.39
C ARG A 376 17.61 4.52 -4.35
N GLY A 377 18.32 5.50 -3.80
CA GLY A 377 18.96 6.56 -4.59
C GLY A 377 18.04 7.70 -5.02
N CYS A 378 16.72 7.57 -4.89
CA CYS A 378 15.77 8.62 -5.29
C CYS A 378 14.89 9.03 -4.10
N SER A 379 13.91 8.20 -3.77
CA SER A 379 12.82 8.51 -2.84
C SER A 379 12.90 7.76 -1.50
N ALA A 380 13.84 6.83 -1.33
CA ALA A 380 14.10 6.14 -0.06
C ALA A 380 14.99 6.97 0.87
N GLY A 381 14.44 8.08 1.40
CA GLY A 381 15.19 9.09 2.14
C GLY A 381 15.40 8.79 3.63
N GLY A 382 14.64 7.87 4.21
CA GLY A 382 14.66 7.56 5.65
C GLY A 382 13.92 8.61 6.48
N CYS A 383 13.97 8.53 7.81
CA CYS A 383 13.27 9.48 8.70
C CYS A 383 14.05 10.79 8.93
N ARG A 384 13.46 11.73 9.67
CA ARG A 384 14.02 13.07 9.93
C ARG A 384 15.41 13.07 10.60
N ASN A 385 15.84 11.94 11.17
CA ASN A 385 17.19 11.74 11.71
C ASN A 385 18.28 11.76 10.62
N TYR A 386 17.89 11.61 9.36
CA TYR A 386 18.76 11.61 8.19
C TYR A 386 18.49 12.86 7.34
N PRO A 387 18.88 14.07 7.80
CA PRO A 387 18.52 15.33 7.13
C PRO A 387 19.06 15.45 5.70
N ASP A 388 20.12 14.74 5.36
CA ASP A 388 20.72 14.77 4.02
C ASP A 388 19.83 14.12 2.96
N THR A 389 18.99 13.16 3.36
CA THR A 389 18.13 12.39 2.45
C THR A 389 16.65 12.46 2.79
N PHE A 390 16.25 12.88 4.00
CA PHE A 390 14.85 12.93 4.42
C PHE A 390 13.94 13.71 3.46
N TRP A 391 14.45 14.82 2.93
CA TRP A 391 13.72 15.70 2.03
C TRP A 391 13.37 15.02 0.70
N THR A 392 14.04 13.92 0.32
CA THR A 392 13.82 13.23 -0.95
C THR A 392 12.67 12.23 -0.92
N ASN A 393 12.14 11.90 0.27
CA ASN A 393 10.94 11.07 0.39
C ASN A 393 9.76 11.70 -0.35
N PRO A 394 8.79 10.90 -0.84
CA PRO A 394 7.57 11.42 -1.45
C PRO A 394 6.86 12.40 -0.49
N GLN A 395 6.26 13.44 -1.05
CA GLN A 395 5.60 14.50 -0.27
C GLN A 395 4.17 14.68 -0.76
N TYR A 396 3.24 14.80 0.18
CA TYR A 396 1.81 14.95 -0.11
C TYR A 396 1.26 16.23 0.51
N ARG A 397 0.73 17.12 -0.31
CA ARG A 397 0.10 18.37 0.11
C ARG A 397 -1.27 18.06 0.69
N LEU A 398 -1.52 18.42 1.94
CA LEU A 398 -2.81 18.31 2.62
C LEU A 398 -3.40 19.71 2.81
N ARG A 399 -4.62 19.93 2.34
CA ARG A 399 -5.37 21.18 2.56
C ARG A 399 -6.57 20.94 3.46
N LEU A 400 -6.57 21.57 4.63
CA LEU A 400 -7.67 21.55 5.59
C LEU A 400 -8.47 22.85 5.43
N LEU A 401 -9.74 22.72 5.06
CA LEU A 401 -10.57 23.85 4.63
C LEU A 401 -11.52 24.34 5.72
N GLU A 402 -12.23 23.40 6.35
CA GLU A 402 -13.34 23.68 7.27
C GLU A 402 -13.11 22.96 8.60
N GLU A 403 -13.43 23.63 9.68
CA GLU A 403 -13.38 23.11 11.05
C GLU A 403 -14.54 22.12 11.28
N ASP A 404 -14.40 21.22 12.26
CA ASP A 404 -15.42 20.22 12.56
C ASP A 404 -16.66 20.85 13.22
N ASP A 405 -17.86 20.32 12.93
CA ASP A 405 -19.12 20.80 13.51
C ASP A 405 -19.46 20.02 14.80
N ASP A 406 -18.62 20.06 15.83
CA ASP A 406 -18.93 19.43 17.13
C ASP A 406 -19.27 20.49 18.22
N PRO A 407 -20.56 20.66 18.57
CA PRO A 407 -20.98 21.61 19.59
C PRO A 407 -20.63 21.18 21.03
N GLU A 408 -20.18 19.94 21.27
CA GLU A 408 -19.68 19.46 22.57
C GLU A 408 -18.16 19.68 22.74
N ASP A 409 -17.47 20.16 21.71
CA ASP A 409 -16.02 20.30 21.69
C ASP A 409 -15.56 21.74 21.91
N ASN A 410 -14.62 21.93 22.85
CA ASN A 410 -14.10 23.26 23.20
C ASN A 410 -12.88 23.65 22.36
N GLU A 411 -12.34 22.74 21.55
CA GLU A 411 -11.21 22.99 20.68
C GLU A 411 -11.68 23.09 19.23
N VAL A 412 -11.41 24.23 18.60
CA VAL A 412 -11.77 24.48 17.21
C VAL A 412 -10.64 23.98 16.30
N GLY A 413 -10.95 23.12 15.33
CA GLY A 413 -9.96 22.60 14.37
C GLY A 413 -10.54 21.55 13.42
N CYS A 414 -9.71 21.09 12.49
CA CYS A 414 -10.05 20.07 11.50
C CYS A 414 -9.51 18.70 11.97
N THR A 415 -10.40 17.72 12.16
CA THR A 415 -10.02 16.36 12.57
C THR A 415 -9.79 15.49 11.35
N PHE A 416 -8.65 14.79 11.36
CA PHE A 416 -8.30 13.83 10.31
C PHE A 416 -7.45 12.68 10.84
N VAL A 417 -7.45 11.57 10.12
CA VAL A 417 -6.63 10.38 10.37
C VAL A 417 -5.71 10.19 9.18
N VAL A 418 -4.42 10.01 9.44
CA VAL A 418 -3.44 9.63 8.42
C VAL A 418 -3.04 8.18 8.66
N ALA A 419 -3.11 7.38 7.60
CA ALA A 419 -2.83 5.95 7.59
C ALA A 419 -1.81 5.64 6.50
N LEU A 420 -0.62 5.16 6.91
CA LEU A 420 0.48 4.79 6.02
C LEU A 420 0.70 3.28 6.06
N MET A 421 0.42 2.59 4.95
CA MET A 421 0.51 1.13 4.86
C MET A 421 1.55 0.69 3.82
N GLN A 422 2.43 -0.23 4.22
CA GLN A 422 3.41 -0.86 3.31
C GLN A 422 2.82 -2.10 2.61
N LYS A 423 3.13 -2.29 1.32
CA LYS A 423 2.56 -3.36 0.48
C LYS A 423 3.38 -4.66 0.48
N ASN A 424 2.71 -5.77 0.20
CA ASN A 424 3.22 -7.10 -0.18
C ASN A 424 4.20 -7.86 0.77
N ARG A 425 4.56 -7.29 1.92
CA ARG A 425 5.55 -7.89 2.84
C ARG A 425 5.21 -9.28 3.38
N ARG A 426 3.92 -9.61 3.60
CA ARG A 426 3.52 -10.94 4.10
C ARG A 426 3.84 -12.05 3.10
N LYS A 427 3.53 -11.84 1.81
CA LYS A 427 3.83 -12.77 0.71
C LYS A 427 5.33 -13.03 0.56
N GLU A 428 6.15 -12.04 0.90
CA GLU A 428 7.61 -12.09 0.81
C GLU A 428 8.28 -12.73 2.04
N ARG A 429 7.53 -13.10 3.09
CA ARG A 429 8.09 -13.80 4.28
C ARG A 429 8.79 -15.10 3.92
N LYS A 430 8.34 -15.82 2.89
CA LYS A 430 9.01 -17.02 2.37
C LYS A 430 10.43 -16.73 1.86
N MET A 431 10.71 -15.48 1.48
CA MET A 431 12.03 -14.99 1.07
C MET A 431 12.78 -14.30 2.23
N GLY A 432 12.26 -14.34 3.45
CA GLY A 432 12.86 -13.73 4.64
C GLY A 432 12.53 -12.25 4.84
N ALA A 433 11.57 -11.68 4.09
CA ALA A 433 11.19 -10.28 4.24
C ALA A 433 10.52 -10.02 5.60
N ASN A 434 10.85 -8.88 6.20
CA ASN A 434 10.23 -8.34 7.39
C ASN A 434 9.49 -7.04 7.06
N LEU A 435 8.55 -6.66 7.92
CA LEU A 435 7.95 -5.32 7.88
C LEU A 435 9.03 -4.28 8.16
N PHE A 436 9.06 -3.22 7.35
CA PHE A 436 9.88 -2.06 7.64
C PHE A 436 9.31 -1.30 8.82
N THR A 437 10.20 -0.65 9.57
CA THR A 437 9.82 0.37 10.54
C THR A 437 9.43 1.63 9.77
N ILE A 438 8.14 1.96 9.73
CA ILE A 438 7.59 3.08 8.95
C ILE A 438 6.96 4.15 9.84
N GLY A 439 6.80 5.35 9.31
CA GLY A 439 6.16 6.48 9.96
C GLY A 439 6.01 7.67 9.02
N PHE A 440 5.49 8.78 9.54
CA PHE A 440 5.33 10.00 8.77
C PHE A 440 5.38 11.24 9.65
N ALA A 441 5.72 12.37 9.04
CA ALA A 441 5.72 13.69 9.66
C ALA A 441 4.88 14.67 8.86
N ILE A 442 4.27 15.64 9.55
CA ILE A 442 3.39 16.67 8.98
C ILE A 442 3.99 18.04 9.29
N TYR A 443 4.22 18.84 8.26
CA TYR A 443 4.76 20.19 8.35
C TYR A 443 3.71 21.19 7.90
N GLU A 444 3.62 22.32 8.60
CA GLU A 444 2.79 23.45 8.17
C GLU A 444 3.50 24.18 7.04
N VAL A 445 2.78 24.51 5.96
CA VAL A 445 3.35 25.26 4.85
C VAL A 445 3.23 26.76 5.14
N PRO A 446 4.34 27.52 5.12
CA PRO A 446 4.33 28.97 5.19
C PRO A 446 3.40 29.60 4.16
N LYS A 447 2.72 30.68 4.55
CA LYS A 447 1.71 31.35 3.73
C LYS A 447 2.26 31.84 2.38
N GLU A 448 3.55 32.20 2.33
CA GLU A 448 4.20 32.66 1.11
C GLU A 448 4.35 31.55 0.06
N MET A 449 4.29 30.27 0.50
CA MET A 449 4.39 29.09 -0.36
C MET A 449 3.06 28.40 -0.60
N HIS A 450 1.93 28.98 -0.16
CA HIS A 450 0.60 28.43 -0.43
C HIS A 450 0.33 28.41 -1.94
N GLY A 451 -0.25 27.32 -2.42
CA GLY A 451 -0.46 27.09 -3.86
C GLY A 451 0.80 26.71 -4.66
N ASN A 452 2.01 26.80 -4.09
CA ASN A 452 3.20 26.24 -4.72
C ASN A 452 3.15 24.70 -4.68
N LYS A 453 3.23 24.05 -5.84
CA LYS A 453 3.23 22.59 -6.00
C LYS A 453 4.64 21.98 -6.17
N GLN A 454 5.70 22.73 -5.90
CA GLN A 454 7.09 22.25 -5.92
C GLN A 454 7.42 21.40 -4.69
N HIS A 455 8.35 20.46 -4.87
CA HIS A 455 8.89 19.63 -3.80
C HIS A 455 9.68 20.45 -2.80
N MET A 456 9.43 20.23 -1.51
CA MET A 456 10.11 20.94 -0.44
C MET A 456 11.55 20.46 -0.35
N GLN A 457 12.48 21.41 -0.40
CA GLN A 457 13.92 21.16 -0.40
C GLN A 457 14.46 20.94 1.01
N LYS A 458 15.72 20.49 1.10
CA LYS A 458 16.42 20.21 2.37
C LYS A 458 16.28 21.32 3.40
N ASP A 459 16.52 22.58 3.01
CA ASP A 459 16.50 23.72 3.91
C ASP A 459 15.14 23.96 4.57
N PHE A 460 14.03 23.65 3.87
CA PHE A 460 12.70 23.75 4.44
C PHE A 460 12.58 22.89 5.70
N PHE A 461 13.03 21.63 5.66
CA PHE A 461 12.93 20.71 6.78
C PHE A 461 13.98 20.96 7.87
N LEU A 462 15.07 21.65 7.55
CA LEU A 462 16.07 22.11 8.53
C LEU A 462 15.56 23.31 9.33
N LEU A 463 14.87 24.23 8.67
CA LEU A 463 14.38 25.47 9.26
C LEU A 463 13.02 25.33 9.96
N ASN A 464 12.20 24.36 9.55
CA ASN A 464 10.85 24.16 10.08
C ASN A 464 10.76 22.90 10.95
N SER A 465 10.04 23.02 12.07
CA SER A 465 9.70 21.87 12.92
C SER A 465 8.41 21.21 12.44
N SER A 466 8.27 19.90 12.65
CA SER A 466 7.04 19.18 12.32
C SER A 466 5.90 19.67 13.21
N LYS A 467 4.78 20.08 12.61
CA LYS A 467 3.57 20.46 13.33
C LYS A 467 2.93 19.26 14.02
N ALA A 468 2.95 18.11 13.35
CA ALA A 468 2.47 16.84 13.87
C ALA A 468 3.29 15.68 13.27
N ARG A 469 3.25 14.51 13.89
CA ARG A 469 3.93 13.29 13.42
C ARG A 469 3.35 12.05 14.09
N CYS A 470 3.63 10.87 13.55
CA CYS A 470 3.35 9.63 14.26
C CYS A 470 4.07 9.60 15.62
N LYS A 471 3.45 9.04 16.66
CA LYS A 471 4.05 8.94 18.00
C LYS A 471 5.39 8.20 17.99
N SER A 472 5.46 7.12 17.21
CA SER A 472 6.66 6.30 17.01
C SER A 472 6.69 5.77 15.59
N TYR A 473 7.90 5.50 15.10
CA TYR A 473 8.13 4.68 13.91
C TYR A 473 8.05 3.22 14.32
N ILE A 474 7.18 2.43 13.68
CA ILE A 474 6.86 1.06 14.11
C ILE A 474 6.88 0.13 12.91
N ASN A 475 7.31 -1.11 13.14
CA ASN A 475 7.34 -2.19 12.16
C ASN A 475 5.98 -2.90 12.01
N LEU A 476 4.92 -2.12 11.75
CA LEU A 476 3.58 -2.64 11.45
C LEU A 476 3.28 -2.55 9.96
N ARG A 477 2.28 -3.33 9.51
CA ARG A 477 1.78 -3.25 8.13
C ARG A 477 1.26 -1.84 7.83
N GLU A 478 0.56 -1.24 8.79
CA GLU A 478 0.07 0.12 8.72
C GLU A 478 0.39 0.88 10.02
N VAL A 479 0.74 2.16 9.88
CA VAL A 479 0.81 3.12 10.99
C VAL A 479 -0.27 4.17 10.81
N THR A 480 -1.18 4.24 11.78
CA THR A 480 -2.32 5.17 11.79
C THR A 480 -2.21 6.15 12.93
N GLN A 481 -2.54 7.42 12.69
CA GLN A 481 -2.64 8.40 13.77
C GLN A 481 -3.72 9.43 13.45
N ARG A 482 -4.57 9.70 14.46
CA ARG A 482 -5.55 10.79 14.45
C ARG A 482 -4.87 12.09 14.87
N PHE A 483 -5.20 13.17 14.16
CA PHE A 483 -4.72 14.52 14.40
C PHE A 483 -5.89 15.51 14.39
N ARG A 484 -5.64 16.65 15.02
CA ARG A 484 -6.45 17.84 14.89
C ARG A 484 -5.52 19.02 14.65
N LEU A 485 -5.73 19.74 13.56
CA LEU A 485 -4.94 20.93 13.20
C LEU A 485 -5.87 22.06 12.78
N SER A 486 -5.40 23.29 12.84
CA SER A 486 -6.13 24.44 12.31
C SER A 486 -6.32 24.34 10.79
N PRO A 487 -7.32 25.02 10.19
CA PRO A 487 -7.40 25.17 8.75
C PRO A 487 -6.10 25.73 8.16
N GLY A 488 -5.65 25.18 7.03
CA GLY A 488 -4.36 25.54 6.45
C GLY A 488 -3.83 24.53 5.43
N GLU A 489 -2.62 24.79 4.94
CA GLU A 489 -1.88 23.88 4.05
C GLU A 489 -0.73 23.22 4.80
N TYR A 490 -0.62 21.91 4.61
CA TYR A 490 0.36 21.05 5.26
C TYR A 490 1.04 20.16 4.22
N VAL A 491 2.20 19.60 4.58
CA VAL A 491 2.89 18.55 3.81
C VAL A 491 3.08 17.33 4.69
N ILE A 492 2.61 16.19 4.22
CA ILE A 492 2.83 14.87 4.81
C ILE A 492 4.03 14.23 4.12
N VAL A 493 5.02 13.80 4.90
CA VAL A 493 6.21 13.09 4.44
C VAL A 493 6.20 11.67 5.02
N PRO A 494 5.72 10.66 4.28
CA PRO A 494 5.84 9.26 4.66
C PRO A 494 7.24 8.70 4.38
N SER A 495 7.81 7.99 5.34
CA SER A 495 9.11 7.36 5.17
C SER A 495 9.29 6.08 5.97
N THR A 496 10.28 5.30 5.56
CA THR A 496 10.92 4.30 6.42
C THR A 496 11.80 4.98 7.47
N TYR A 497 12.13 4.26 8.53
CA TYR A 497 13.03 4.76 9.56
C TYR A 497 14.45 4.97 9.00
N GLU A 498 15.00 3.91 8.40
CA GLU A 498 16.31 3.92 7.76
C GLU A 498 16.21 4.35 6.28
N PRO A 499 17.21 5.07 5.75
CA PRO A 499 17.27 5.37 4.33
C PRO A 499 17.54 4.11 3.50
N HIS A 500 17.39 4.24 2.17
CA HIS A 500 17.70 3.19 1.18
C HIS A 500 16.83 1.92 1.27
N GLN A 501 15.78 1.90 2.10
CA GLN A 501 14.83 0.81 2.17
C GLN A 501 13.80 0.91 1.05
N GLU A 502 13.74 -0.11 0.20
CA GLU A 502 12.87 -0.12 -0.97
C GLU A 502 11.54 -0.80 -0.69
N GLY A 503 10.44 -0.12 -1.03
CA GLY A 503 9.10 -0.66 -0.85
C GLY A 503 8.02 0.22 -1.44
N GLU A 504 6.84 -0.35 -1.59
CA GLU A 504 5.65 0.38 -2.01
C GLU A 504 4.75 0.63 -0.81
N PHE A 505 4.02 1.74 -0.84
CA PHE A 505 3.08 2.11 0.21
C PHE A 505 1.80 2.71 -0.36
N ILE A 506 0.80 2.79 0.51
CA ILE A 506 -0.43 3.55 0.31
C ILE A 506 -0.57 4.52 1.49
N LEU A 507 -0.78 5.79 1.19
CA LEU A 507 -1.06 6.85 2.14
C LEU A 507 -2.54 7.22 2.00
N ARG A 508 -3.29 7.05 3.08
CA ARG A 508 -4.71 7.39 3.14
C ARG A 508 -4.95 8.49 4.16
N VAL A 509 -5.70 9.53 3.79
CA VAL A 509 -6.11 10.60 4.71
C VAL A 509 -7.62 10.67 4.77
N PHE A 510 -8.15 10.51 5.98
CA PHE A 510 -9.57 10.52 6.29
C PHE A 510 -9.88 11.78 7.07
N SER A 511 -10.76 12.65 6.58
CA SER A 511 -11.19 13.86 7.30
C SER A 511 -12.70 13.91 7.48
N GLU A 512 -13.15 14.54 8.57
CA GLU A 512 -14.57 14.72 8.83
C GLU A 512 -15.22 15.68 7.82
N LYS A 513 -14.51 16.77 7.50
CA LYS A 513 -14.87 17.73 6.45
C LYS A 513 -14.12 17.46 5.16
N ARG A 514 -14.54 18.12 4.07
CA ARG A 514 -13.82 18.01 2.79
C ARG A 514 -12.38 18.50 2.94
N ASN A 515 -11.44 17.68 2.46
CA ASN A 515 -10.04 18.04 2.33
C ASN A 515 -9.56 17.74 0.91
N THR A 516 -8.35 18.18 0.59
CA THR A 516 -7.60 17.65 -0.56
C THR A 516 -6.27 17.11 -0.07
N SER A 517 -5.89 15.92 -0.52
CA SER A 517 -4.52 15.40 -0.37
C SER A 517 -4.01 14.97 -1.74
N GLU A 518 -3.02 15.70 -2.25
CA GLU A 518 -2.42 15.49 -3.57
C GLU A 518 -0.91 15.31 -3.45
N GLU A 519 -0.32 14.45 -4.27
CA GLU A 519 1.13 14.37 -4.42
C GLU A 519 1.72 15.71 -4.90
N ILE A 520 2.83 16.10 -4.31
CA ILE A 520 3.61 17.28 -4.73
C ILE A 520 4.37 16.92 -6.01
N GLU A 521 4.55 17.88 -6.93
CA GLU A 521 5.15 17.64 -8.26
C GLU A 521 4.35 16.72 -9.21
N ASN A 522 3.03 16.88 -9.28
CA ASN A 522 2.19 16.20 -10.27
C ASN A 522 2.27 16.79 -11.70
N ARG A 523 3.16 17.75 -11.96
CA ARG A 523 3.27 18.41 -13.28
C ARG A 523 4.53 17.95 -13.99
N ILE A 524 4.36 17.61 -15.27
CA ILE A 524 5.44 17.21 -16.17
C ILE A 524 5.60 18.36 -17.18
N GLU A 525 6.67 19.12 -17.05
CA GLU A 525 6.92 20.33 -17.84
C GLU A 525 8.40 20.36 -18.25
N ALA A 526 8.68 20.90 -19.44
CA ALA A 526 10.03 21.20 -19.88
C ALA A 526 10.08 22.68 -20.28
N ASP A 527 11.05 23.42 -19.76
CA ASP A 527 11.30 24.80 -20.14
C ASP A 527 11.71 24.82 -21.62
N HIS A 528 10.92 25.51 -22.44
CA HIS A 528 11.26 25.72 -23.85
C HIS A 528 12.16 26.94 -24.02
N PRO A 529 13.41 26.78 -24.44
CA PRO A 529 13.91 27.63 -25.49
C PRO A 529 13.40 27.03 -26.81
N VAL A 530 12.23 27.47 -27.28
CA VAL A 530 12.01 27.43 -28.73
C VAL A 530 13.21 28.17 -29.32
N PRO A 531 14.05 27.56 -30.17
CA PRO A 531 15.06 28.32 -30.86
C PRO A 531 14.30 29.42 -31.59
N ALA A 532 14.54 30.68 -31.23
CA ALA A 532 14.07 31.77 -32.07
C ALA A 532 14.55 31.43 -33.49
N PRO A 533 13.67 31.39 -34.51
CA PRO A 533 14.12 31.17 -35.86
C PRO A 533 15.25 32.16 -36.09
N ALA A 534 16.44 31.64 -36.42
CA ALA A 534 17.64 32.45 -36.54
C ALA A 534 17.26 33.70 -37.33
N SER A 535 17.27 34.86 -36.67
CA SER A 535 17.06 36.11 -37.37
C SER A 535 18.16 36.16 -38.42
N ALA A 536 17.81 36.52 -39.65
CA ALA A 536 18.74 36.73 -40.75
C ALA A 536 19.66 37.93 -40.45
N GLY A 537 20.52 37.77 -39.45
CA GLY A 537 21.56 38.67 -39.03
C GLY A 537 22.93 38.07 -39.34
N GLU A 538 23.93 38.93 -39.44
CA GLU A 538 25.31 38.60 -39.80
C GLU A 538 25.87 37.47 -38.93
N GLU A 539 26.48 36.46 -39.58
CA GLU A 539 27.19 35.36 -38.90
C GLU A 539 28.23 35.94 -37.93
N SER A 540 28.13 35.57 -36.65
CA SER A 540 29.09 36.01 -35.64
C SER A 540 30.48 35.39 -35.88
N GLU A 541 31.55 35.99 -35.35
CA GLU A 541 32.89 35.36 -35.39
C GLU A 541 32.91 33.98 -34.71
N GLU A 542 32.06 33.76 -33.70
CA GLU A 542 31.89 32.46 -33.06
C GLU A 542 31.22 31.44 -33.98
N ASP A 543 30.31 31.88 -34.86
CA ASP A 543 29.64 31.03 -35.84
C ASP A 543 30.63 30.53 -36.89
N GLN A 544 31.52 31.40 -37.37
CA GLN A 544 32.58 31.04 -38.33
C GLN A 544 33.63 30.10 -37.71
N GLN A 545 34.00 30.30 -36.44
CA GLN A 545 34.87 29.35 -35.73
C GLN A 545 34.18 28.00 -35.54
N PHE A 546 32.89 27.98 -35.21
CA PHE A 546 32.14 26.74 -35.03
C PHE A 546 31.99 25.97 -36.36
N LEU A 547 31.73 26.67 -37.46
CA LEU A 547 31.71 26.13 -38.82
C LEU A 547 33.03 25.47 -39.20
N THR A 548 34.16 26.13 -38.88
CA THR A 548 35.50 25.60 -39.15
C THR A 548 35.75 24.31 -38.37
N ILE A 549 35.39 24.30 -37.08
CA ILE A 549 35.50 23.11 -36.23
C ILE A 549 34.61 21.97 -36.77
N PHE A 550 33.38 22.27 -37.19
CA PHE A 550 32.48 21.27 -37.79
C PHE A 550 33.08 20.65 -39.05
N GLN A 551 33.62 21.47 -39.97
CA GLN A 551 34.23 20.98 -41.22
C GLN A 551 35.44 20.08 -40.96
N GLU A 552 36.28 20.40 -39.96
CA GLU A 552 37.41 19.54 -39.55
C GLU A 552 36.97 18.17 -39.02
N ILE A 553 35.75 18.08 -38.48
CA ILE A 553 35.20 16.87 -37.87
C ILE A 553 34.44 16.03 -38.88
N ALA A 554 33.55 16.66 -39.65
CA ALA A 554 32.63 16.01 -40.59
C ALA A 554 33.29 15.66 -41.94
N GLY A 555 34.46 16.24 -42.22
CA GLY A 555 35.19 15.99 -43.47
C GLY A 555 34.39 16.39 -44.71
N GLU A 556 34.60 15.67 -45.82
CA GLU A 556 33.95 15.95 -47.10
C GLU A 556 32.44 15.60 -47.11
N GLU A 557 31.99 14.73 -46.20
CA GLU A 557 30.58 14.30 -46.13
C GLU A 557 29.68 15.37 -45.49
N MET A 558 30.26 16.34 -44.76
CA MET A 558 29.53 17.43 -44.06
C MET A 558 28.44 16.93 -43.09
N GLU A 559 28.58 15.69 -42.62
CA GLU A 559 27.73 15.04 -41.63
C GLU A 559 28.59 14.27 -40.62
N ILE A 560 28.24 14.32 -39.33
CA ILE A 560 29.04 13.69 -38.26
C ILE A 560 28.47 12.32 -37.91
N THR A 561 29.34 11.30 -37.91
CA THR A 561 29.04 9.94 -37.44
C THR A 561 29.20 9.79 -35.92
N ALA A 562 28.63 8.73 -35.33
CA ALA A 562 28.77 8.45 -33.90
C ALA A 562 30.23 8.29 -33.44
N SER A 563 31.09 7.74 -34.31
CA SER A 563 32.52 7.57 -34.02
C SER A 563 33.26 8.92 -33.99
N GLU A 564 32.94 9.81 -34.93
CA GLU A 564 33.52 11.17 -34.98
C GLU A 564 33.03 12.01 -33.80
N LEU A 565 31.73 11.94 -33.48
CA LEU A 565 31.13 12.60 -32.32
C LEU A 565 31.83 12.17 -31.02
N LYS A 566 32.02 10.85 -30.83
CA LYS A 566 32.74 10.31 -29.66
C LYS A 566 34.16 10.87 -29.55
N ASN A 567 34.90 10.85 -30.66
CA ASN A 567 36.29 11.32 -30.68
C ASN A 567 36.39 12.80 -30.31
N VAL A 568 35.50 13.63 -30.84
CA VAL A 568 35.47 15.07 -30.56
C VAL A 568 35.08 15.37 -29.12
N LEU A 569 33.98 14.79 -28.65
CA LEU A 569 33.51 15.02 -27.28
C LEU A 569 34.57 14.58 -26.26
N ASN A 570 35.19 13.42 -26.48
CA ASN A 570 36.22 12.93 -25.57
C ASN A 570 37.50 13.77 -25.62
N ARG A 571 37.91 14.27 -26.79
CA ARG A 571 39.02 15.25 -26.88
C ARG A 571 38.74 16.50 -26.06
N VAL A 572 37.50 16.98 -26.04
CA VAL A 572 37.13 18.18 -25.26
C VAL A 572 37.06 17.86 -23.78
N ILE A 573 36.46 16.73 -23.39
CA ILE A 573 36.44 16.27 -21.99
C ILE A 573 37.83 16.13 -21.41
N THR A 574 38.83 15.64 -22.16
CA THR A 574 40.21 15.52 -21.63
C THR A 574 40.83 16.86 -21.23
N LYS A 575 40.31 18.00 -21.72
CA LYS A 575 40.72 19.34 -21.29
C LYS A 575 40.09 19.76 -19.96
N HIS A 576 39.01 19.11 -19.55
CA HIS A 576 38.24 19.33 -18.33
C HIS A 576 38.54 18.24 -17.30
N LYS A 577 39.75 18.25 -16.74
CA LYS A 577 40.21 17.23 -15.77
C LYS A 577 39.33 17.15 -14.50
N GLU A 578 38.66 18.23 -14.17
CA GLU A 578 37.72 18.36 -13.07
C GLU A 578 36.46 17.48 -13.20
N LEU A 579 36.14 16.99 -14.41
CA LEU A 579 34.98 16.10 -14.63
C LEU A 579 35.24 14.66 -14.21
N ASN A 580 36.51 14.25 -14.01
CA ASN A 580 36.92 12.91 -13.58
C ASN A 580 36.11 11.75 -14.22
N THR A 581 35.95 11.78 -15.54
CA THR A 581 35.11 10.86 -16.32
C THR A 581 35.94 10.06 -17.33
N GLU A 582 35.48 8.85 -17.68
CA GLU A 582 36.04 8.02 -18.77
C GLU A 582 35.70 8.57 -20.17
N GLY A 583 34.85 9.59 -20.24
CA GLY A 583 34.33 10.16 -21.48
C GLY A 583 33.06 9.46 -21.96
N PHE A 584 32.58 9.86 -23.13
CA PHE A 584 31.40 9.30 -23.77
C PHE A 584 31.67 7.93 -24.40
N SER A 585 30.75 7.01 -24.16
CA SER A 585 30.70 5.73 -24.85
C SER A 585 30.24 5.88 -26.31
N LEU A 586 30.54 4.88 -27.15
CA LEU A 586 30.06 4.89 -28.55
C LEU A 586 28.53 4.80 -28.60
N GLU A 587 27.93 4.08 -27.64
CA GLU A 587 26.50 3.87 -27.58
C GLU A 587 25.77 5.15 -27.16
N SER A 588 26.32 5.91 -26.21
CA SER A 588 25.83 7.23 -25.84
C SER A 588 25.85 8.17 -27.04
N CYS A 589 26.93 8.18 -27.83
CA CYS A 589 26.99 8.96 -29.06
C CYS A 589 25.97 8.50 -30.11
N ARG A 590 25.74 7.20 -30.30
CA ARG A 590 24.68 6.71 -31.20
C ARG A 590 23.30 7.16 -30.73
N SER A 591 23.02 7.03 -29.44
CA SER A 591 21.76 7.46 -28.84
C SER A 591 21.57 8.97 -28.99
N MET A 592 22.61 9.78 -28.73
CA MET A 592 22.56 11.22 -28.91
C MET A 592 22.26 11.61 -30.36
N ILE A 593 22.88 10.94 -31.34
CA ILE A 593 22.59 11.16 -32.75
C ILE A 593 21.13 10.82 -33.04
N ALA A 594 20.68 9.62 -32.69
CA ALA A 594 19.32 9.19 -33.03
C ALA A 594 18.22 10.07 -32.38
N LEU A 595 18.53 10.73 -31.27
CA LEU A 595 17.63 11.66 -30.58
C LEU A 595 17.67 13.10 -31.14
N MET A 596 18.72 13.46 -31.87
CA MET A 596 18.94 14.80 -32.44
C MET A 596 18.78 14.85 -33.97
N ASP A 597 18.85 13.70 -34.63
CA ASP A 597 18.69 13.48 -36.06
C ASP A 597 17.22 13.70 -36.46
N MET A 598 16.95 14.87 -37.02
CA MET A 598 15.61 15.28 -37.43
C MET A 598 15.31 14.90 -38.89
N ASP A 599 16.34 14.60 -39.68
CA ASP A 599 16.23 14.25 -41.11
C ASP A 599 16.27 12.75 -41.40
N GLY A 600 16.53 11.92 -40.37
CA GLY A 600 16.52 10.47 -40.42
C GLY A 600 17.73 9.86 -41.12
N THR A 601 18.83 10.61 -41.24
CA THR A 601 20.06 10.18 -41.92
C THR A 601 20.90 9.22 -41.07
N GLY A 602 20.67 9.17 -39.75
CA GLY A 602 21.50 8.47 -38.78
C GLY A 602 22.82 9.18 -38.50
N ARG A 603 22.93 10.46 -38.86
CA ARG A 603 24.11 11.33 -38.71
C ARG A 603 23.68 12.72 -38.22
N LEU A 604 24.64 13.59 -37.91
CA LEU A 604 24.34 14.98 -37.51
C LEU A 604 24.80 15.96 -38.59
N ASN A 605 23.86 16.77 -39.07
CA ASN A 605 24.19 17.96 -39.86
C ASN A 605 24.68 19.12 -38.96
N LEU A 606 25.11 20.23 -39.57
CA LEU A 606 25.66 21.38 -38.85
C LEU A 606 24.70 21.96 -37.79
N GLN A 607 23.41 22.07 -38.11
CA GLN A 607 22.43 22.70 -37.22
C GLN A 607 22.16 21.80 -36.00
N GLU A 608 22.02 20.50 -36.24
CA GLU A 608 21.80 19.50 -35.18
C GLU A 608 23.02 19.39 -34.26
N PHE A 609 24.23 19.35 -34.84
CA PHE A 609 25.46 19.35 -34.07
C PHE A 609 25.62 20.63 -33.24
N ARG A 610 25.32 21.81 -33.81
CA ARG A 610 25.35 23.09 -33.09
C ARG A 610 24.39 23.09 -31.90
N HIS A 611 23.18 22.59 -32.10
CA HIS A 611 22.18 22.49 -31.04
C HIS A 611 22.64 21.55 -29.92
N LEU A 612 23.06 20.33 -30.27
CA LEU A 612 23.56 19.35 -29.30
C LEU A 612 24.77 19.89 -28.52
N TRP A 613 25.71 20.52 -29.20
CA TRP A 613 26.91 21.08 -28.59
C TRP A 613 26.60 22.15 -27.54
N ASN A 614 25.69 23.07 -27.85
CA ASN A 614 25.28 24.12 -26.92
C ASN A 614 24.59 23.54 -25.68
N LYS A 615 23.77 22.51 -25.86
CA LYS A 615 23.12 21.79 -24.76
C LYS A 615 24.12 21.07 -23.87
N ILE A 616 25.08 20.33 -24.46
CA ILE A 616 26.13 19.66 -23.69
C ILE A 616 26.93 20.67 -22.86
N LYS A 617 27.30 21.82 -23.43
CA LYS A 617 28.00 22.89 -22.69
C LYS A 617 27.17 23.43 -21.52
N GLN A 618 25.88 23.68 -21.74
CA GLN A 618 24.98 24.17 -20.69
C GLN A 618 24.90 23.15 -19.55
N TRP A 619 24.62 21.88 -19.87
CA TRP A 619 24.48 20.81 -18.90
C TRP A 619 25.80 20.42 -18.23
N GLN A 620 26.94 20.62 -18.89
CA GLN A 620 28.26 20.51 -18.26
C GLN A 620 28.41 21.48 -17.08
N GLY A 621 27.96 22.72 -17.23
CA GLY A 621 27.99 23.70 -16.13
C GLY A 621 27.13 23.26 -14.94
N ILE A 622 25.95 22.68 -15.22
CA ILE A 622 25.08 22.10 -14.18
C ILE A 622 25.76 20.92 -13.51
N PHE A 623 26.33 19.99 -14.28
CA PHE A 623 27.01 18.82 -13.71
C PHE A 623 28.15 19.22 -12.79
N GLN A 624 28.96 20.21 -13.20
CA GLN A 624 30.04 20.75 -12.37
C GLN A 624 29.56 21.41 -11.08
N HIS A 625 28.36 22.02 -11.10
CA HIS A 625 27.76 22.60 -9.88
C HIS A 625 27.46 21.53 -8.82
N TYR A 626 26.92 20.38 -9.24
CA TYR A 626 26.56 19.28 -8.35
C TYR A 626 27.72 18.32 -8.03
N ASN A 627 28.73 18.24 -8.90
CA ASN A 627 29.99 17.50 -8.65
C ASN A 627 30.99 18.34 -7.81
N ALA A 628 30.53 18.93 -6.70
CA ALA A 628 31.32 19.85 -5.89
C ALA A 628 32.53 19.16 -5.22
N ASP A 629 32.44 17.85 -4.97
CA ASP A 629 33.53 17.04 -4.41
C ASP A 629 34.55 16.57 -5.46
N GLN A 630 34.31 16.90 -6.74
CA GLN A 630 35.12 16.47 -7.88
C GLN A 630 35.28 14.94 -7.99
N SER A 631 34.31 14.18 -7.46
CA SER A 631 34.29 12.73 -7.56
C SER A 631 34.17 12.22 -9.00
N GLY A 632 33.62 13.06 -9.90
CA GLY A 632 33.31 12.71 -11.29
C GLY A 632 31.90 12.15 -11.46
N SER A 633 31.06 12.29 -10.44
CA SER A 633 29.70 11.77 -10.45
C SER A 633 28.78 12.62 -9.59
N ILE A 634 27.49 12.62 -9.92
CA ILE A 634 26.44 13.24 -9.10
C ILE A 634 25.76 12.13 -8.30
N ASN A 635 25.51 12.39 -7.02
CA ASN A 635 24.69 11.51 -6.20
C ASN A 635 23.25 11.48 -6.76
N SER A 636 22.66 10.31 -6.95
CA SER A 636 21.32 10.19 -7.53
C SER A 636 20.24 10.94 -6.74
N TYR A 637 20.43 11.21 -5.45
CA TYR A 637 19.52 12.04 -4.64
C TYR A 637 19.52 13.52 -5.07
N GLU A 638 20.63 14.00 -5.62
CA GLU A 638 20.77 15.36 -6.16
C GLU A 638 20.32 15.47 -7.62
N MET A 639 20.15 14.33 -8.30
CA MET A 639 19.69 14.27 -9.69
C MET A 639 18.37 15.02 -9.90
N ARG A 640 17.46 14.99 -8.91
CA ARG A 640 16.21 15.76 -8.96
C ARG A 640 16.48 17.24 -9.20
N ASN A 641 17.42 17.82 -8.45
CA ASN A 641 17.75 19.23 -8.53
C ASN A 641 18.52 19.55 -9.81
N ALA A 642 19.46 18.68 -10.21
CA ALA A 642 20.20 18.84 -11.47
C ALA A 642 19.28 18.80 -12.71
N VAL A 643 18.28 17.93 -12.73
CA VAL A 643 17.28 17.83 -13.81
C VAL A 643 16.35 19.05 -13.81
N ASN A 644 15.96 19.54 -12.64
CA ASN A 644 15.20 20.79 -12.51
C ASN A 644 15.98 22.00 -13.04
N ASP A 645 17.26 22.13 -12.67
CA ASP A 645 18.14 23.21 -13.18
C ASP A 645 18.41 23.10 -14.68
N ALA A 646 18.33 21.88 -15.23
CA ALA A 646 18.39 21.64 -16.67
C ALA A 646 17.10 22.05 -17.42
N GLY A 647 16.06 22.48 -16.69
CA GLY A 647 14.80 22.96 -17.23
C GLY A 647 13.70 21.90 -17.29
N PHE A 648 13.85 20.75 -16.63
CA PHE A 648 12.83 19.68 -16.65
C PHE A 648 12.21 19.49 -15.28
N ARG A 649 10.88 19.65 -15.20
CA ARG A 649 10.08 19.41 -14.00
C ARG A 649 9.33 18.12 -14.20
N LEU A 650 9.68 17.11 -13.41
CA LEU A 650 9.12 15.76 -13.56
C LEU A 650 8.38 15.37 -12.29
N ASN A 651 7.53 14.33 -12.38
CA ASN A 651 6.95 13.72 -11.19
C ASN A 651 7.89 12.65 -10.58
N ASN A 652 7.57 12.19 -9.38
CA ASN A 652 8.38 11.17 -8.67
C ASN A 652 8.55 9.89 -9.50
N GLN A 653 7.53 9.49 -10.27
CA GLN A 653 7.61 8.28 -11.08
C GLN A 653 8.71 8.36 -12.15
N LEU A 654 8.86 9.53 -12.79
CA LEU A 654 9.89 9.74 -13.79
C LEU A 654 11.29 9.83 -13.18
N TYR A 655 11.44 10.46 -12.01
CA TYR A 655 12.71 10.45 -11.27
C TYR A 655 13.15 9.04 -10.84
N ASP A 656 12.20 8.19 -10.43
CA ASP A 656 12.47 6.78 -10.12
C ASP A 656 13.03 6.04 -11.35
N ILE A 657 12.42 6.24 -12.53
CA ILE A 657 12.88 5.62 -13.80
C ILE A 657 14.27 6.11 -14.19
N ILE A 658 14.50 7.42 -14.09
CA ILE A 658 15.81 8.03 -14.39
C ILE A 658 16.87 7.41 -13.50
N THR A 659 16.60 7.33 -12.19
CA THR A 659 17.54 6.72 -11.23
C THR A 659 17.80 5.26 -11.56
N MET A 660 16.75 4.46 -11.80
CA MET A 660 16.89 3.04 -12.15
C MET A 660 17.69 2.80 -13.43
N ARG A 661 17.64 3.72 -14.40
CA ARG A 661 18.28 3.55 -15.71
C ARG A 661 19.71 4.08 -15.76
N TYR A 662 19.98 5.20 -15.09
CA TYR A 662 21.23 5.96 -15.28
C TYR A 662 22.13 5.99 -14.04
N ALA A 663 21.65 5.61 -12.86
CA ALA A 663 22.51 5.48 -11.68
C ALA A 663 23.23 4.12 -11.67
N ASN A 664 24.49 4.12 -11.25
CA ASN A 664 25.28 2.90 -11.06
C ASN A 664 24.94 2.18 -9.73
N GLU A 665 25.61 1.07 -9.45
CA GLU A 665 25.40 0.27 -8.22
C GLU A 665 25.64 1.06 -6.92
N SER A 666 26.46 2.11 -6.99
CA SER A 666 26.76 3.02 -5.89
C SER A 666 25.78 4.20 -5.78
N MET A 667 24.72 4.23 -6.60
CA MET A 667 23.72 5.31 -6.66
C MET A 667 24.33 6.65 -7.10
N ASN A 668 25.31 6.59 -7.99
CA ASN A 668 25.96 7.75 -8.60
C ASN A 668 25.72 7.76 -10.11
N ILE A 669 25.61 8.95 -10.69
CA ILE A 669 25.41 9.18 -12.12
C ILE A 669 26.66 9.87 -12.64
N ASP A 670 27.36 9.23 -13.58
CA ASP A 670 28.53 9.82 -14.24
C ASP A 670 28.12 10.84 -15.32
N PHE A 671 29.10 11.57 -15.84
CA PHE A 671 28.86 12.62 -16.83
C PHE A 671 28.22 12.10 -18.11
N ASP A 672 28.64 10.92 -18.61
CA ASP A 672 28.09 10.30 -19.81
C ASP A 672 26.60 9.96 -19.63
N SER A 673 26.27 9.31 -18.51
CA SER A 673 24.89 8.93 -18.17
C SER A 673 24.00 10.15 -17.94
N PHE A 674 24.53 11.20 -17.30
CA PHE A 674 23.81 12.45 -17.06
C PHE A 674 23.42 13.14 -18.38
N ILE A 675 24.37 13.33 -19.30
CA ILE A 675 24.11 13.94 -20.60
C ILE A 675 23.18 13.06 -21.43
N SER A 676 23.43 11.75 -21.47
CA SER A 676 22.56 10.80 -22.19
C SER A 676 21.11 10.83 -21.69
N CYS A 677 20.92 10.99 -20.37
CA CYS A 677 19.59 11.16 -19.78
C CYS A 677 18.91 12.44 -20.27
N LEU A 678 19.58 13.59 -20.21
CA LEU A 678 18.99 14.88 -20.57
C LEU A 678 18.72 15.00 -22.08
N VAL A 679 19.61 14.48 -22.93
CA VAL A 679 19.38 14.40 -24.39
C VAL A 679 18.13 13.57 -24.68
N ARG A 680 17.99 12.40 -24.04
CA ARG A 680 16.80 11.55 -24.21
C ARG A 680 15.54 12.25 -23.73
N LEU A 681 15.59 12.90 -22.58
CA LEU A 681 14.44 13.61 -22.03
C LEU A 681 13.99 14.75 -22.95
N GLU A 682 14.93 15.58 -23.44
CA GLU A 682 14.63 16.67 -24.38
C GLU A 682 13.96 16.16 -25.66
N ALA A 683 14.51 15.11 -26.25
CA ALA A 683 13.97 14.51 -27.47
C ALA A 683 12.58 13.89 -27.26
N MET A 684 12.33 13.23 -26.12
CA MET A 684 11.01 12.69 -25.77
C MET A 684 9.95 13.80 -25.64
N PHE A 685 10.29 14.92 -25.00
CA PHE A 685 9.38 16.08 -24.92
C PHE A 685 9.10 16.68 -26.30
N ARG A 686 10.14 16.87 -27.12
CA ARG A 686 9.99 17.40 -28.49
C ARG A 686 9.12 16.50 -29.35
N ALA A 687 9.37 15.19 -29.33
CA ALA A 687 8.60 14.22 -30.09
C ALA A 687 7.13 14.24 -29.65
N PHE A 688 6.85 14.21 -28.34
CA PHE A 688 5.49 14.27 -27.81
C PHE A 688 4.75 15.52 -28.31
N GLN A 689 5.38 16.69 -28.22
CA GLN A 689 4.79 17.97 -28.65
C GLN A 689 4.59 18.08 -30.15
N ALA A 690 5.44 17.43 -30.96
CA ALA A 690 5.25 17.36 -32.39
C ALA A 690 3.97 16.57 -32.77
N PHE A 691 3.60 15.58 -31.97
CA PHE A 691 2.39 14.78 -32.15
C PHE A 691 1.14 15.38 -31.45
N ASP A 692 1.29 16.11 -30.35
CA ASP A 692 0.22 16.75 -29.56
C ASP A 692 -0.14 18.14 -30.13
N GLN A 693 -0.71 18.18 -31.34
CA GLN A 693 -1.00 19.45 -32.04
C GLN A 693 -2.16 20.25 -31.44
N ASP A 694 -3.08 19.61 -30.73
CA ASP A 694 -4.21 20.25 -30.06
C ASP A 694 -3.92 20.60 -28.59
N GLY A 695 -2.80 20.12 -28.05
CA GLY A 695 -2.34 20.42 -26.70
C GLY A 695 -3.24 19.80 -25.62
N ASP A 696 -3.91 18.69 -25.96
CA ASP A 696 -4.80 17.98 -25.02
C ASP A 696 -4.01 17.06 -24.07
N GLY A 697 -2.70 16.92 -24.29
CA GLY A 697 -1.80 16.10 -23.48
C GLY A 697 -1.88 14.61 -23.80
N THR A 698 -2.44 14.22 -24.95
CA THR A 698 -2.59 12.82 -25.38
C THR A 698 -2.20 12.63 -26.85
N ILE A 699 -1.29 11.69 -27.11
CA ILE A 699 -0.94 11.28 -28.49
C ILE A 699 -1.55 9.94 -28.85
N ARG A 700 -1.89 9.74 -30.12
CA ARG A 700 -2.36 8.46 -30.67
C ARG A 700 -1.34 7.93 -31.67
N LEU A 701 -0.82 6.74 -31.40
CA LEU A 701 0.17 6.08 -32.24
C LEU A 701 -0.32 4.69 -32.63
N SER A 702 -0.07 4.31 -33.88
CA SER A 702 -0.14 2.93 -34.34
C SER A 702 1.04 2.12 -33.77
N VAL A 703 0.97 0.79 -33.89
CA VAL A 703 2.07 -0.10 -33.47
C VAL A 703 3.36 0.24 -34.22
N LEU A 704 3.29 0.56 -35.50
CA LEU A 704 4.45 0.93 -36.30
C LEU A 704 5.09 2.23 -35.79
N GLU A 705 4.28 3.28 -35.60
CA GLU A 705 4.76 4.58 -35.12
C GLU A 705 5.36 4.47 -33.70
N TRP A 706 4.72 3.69 -32.82
CA TRP A 706 5.25 3.41 -31.48
C TRP A 706 6.61 2.72 -31.53
N LEU A 707 6.76 1.69 -32.38
CA LEU A 707 8.02 0.97 -32.53
C LEU A 707 9.10 1.83 -33.17
N GLN A 708 8.77 2.66 -34.15
CA GLN A 708 9.72 3.60 -34.76
C GLN A 708 10.23 4.61 -33.71
N LEU A 709 9.32 5.19 -32.93
CA LEU A 709 9.67 6.18 -31.91
C LEU A 709 10.47 5.58 -30.76
N THR A 710 10.19 4.34 -30.35
CA THR A 710 10.84 3.71 -29.18
C THR A 710 12.09 2.91 -29.51
N MET A 711 12.26 2.40 -30.74
CA MET A 711 13.49 1.71 -31.14
C MET A 711 14.58 2.64 -31.64
N TYR A 712 14.21 3.77 -32.26
CA TYR A 712 15.20 4.73 -32.76
C TYR A 712 15.76 5.62 -31.64
N ALA A 713 14.96 5.93 -30.60
CA ALA A 713 15.29 6.85 -29.49
C ALA A 713 15.98 6.20 -28.26
#